data_AF-A0A2L0QYL4-F1
#
_entry.id   AF-A0A2L0QYL4-F1
#
_cell.length_a   1.000
_cell.length_b   1.000
_cell.length_c   1.000
_cell.angle_alpha   90.00
_cell.angle_beta   90.00
_cell.angle_gamma   90.00
#
_symmetry.space_group_name_H-M   'P 1'
#
loop_
_entity.id
_entity.type
_entity.pdbx_description
1 polymer ?
#
loop_
_entity_poly.entity_id
_entity_poly.type
_entity_poly.pdbx_seq_one_letter_code
_entity_poly.pdbx_strand_id
1 'polypeptide(L)'
;MAHSVAARRTLAAGGSLRHAPTLLRILLVAVLAAALAGLNILNAPQAQAADVLVTPSAETTPVPSSSDAADDTAIWIHPTDPSQSVVIGTDKLSTGGVGVYDLSGRQLHFYLHGSMNNVDLRYNFPLGSERIALVGVTERNVESTGVRFYRVNVADRSLAEVGRISTPGRPRGFGMYHSPVSGKYYAFVHDFNTNVITQFELDGSNGSVRGTAVRSFDNGDSSEGISADDELQRLYVSEEKVGLWRYGAEPGDGSTRSLVDRTVATGGRIVENVKNSAIYYGRQGTGYLIVSSQGGSNFVIYNRGDNAFVGSFKITDGGGVDGVNGQDGIDVNNFPLGPSYPAGLFTSQDHNNTNAGNGNSGNQNHKLVSWQRIADAFSPRLLVDTTFDPRQIGAEGGGGDPGPDTTPPDTSITDGPSGTSASTSAEFTFTATEPGTFECALDGGAFEGCASPKRYADLAAGSHVFTVRATDAAGNADPTPAERTWLIDTSAPQTQILTTTADAYVSSGGSTTTYGTAAKLAVDNSPVENAYLKFDLSALAGKTIVSAKLQLRATTSGSVGTQNVRLVTDDTWTESGLTYSTRPALGTSVLGSLGPVSSNTSYEVPLTPSALQGELGGILSLGINTTSNDGADFGSRETTTPPKLVLQLGSGTGTPPEDTTAPTVTSVTPAENAADAAVTGNVTATFSEAMDSTTVNNTTFTLAEGTSSTPVDAVVNLSNNTATLDPSANLKPGAQYTARVTGAKDSAGNSVVAKTWTFTTAAASTPPETVTLTATADAYVSSGAATTTYGTAAKLAVDNSPVENAYLKFDLSALAGKTIVSAKLQLRATTSGSVGTQNVRLVADDTWTESGLTYSTRPALGTSVLGSLGPVSSNTSYEVPLTASALQGELGGILSLGMNATSSDGADFGSRETTTPPKLVLQLQ
;
A
#
# COMPACT_ATOMS: atom_id res chain seq x y z
N MET A 1 -22.28 63.28 14.19
CA MET A 1 -22.77 64.47 13.45
C MET A 1 -22.05 64.50 12.12
N ALA A 2 -22.80 64.29 11.04
CA ALA A 2 -22.31 64.36 9.66
C ALA A 2 -22.23 65.82 9.22
N HIS A 3 -21.35 66.14 8.25
CA HIS A 3 -21.73 67.03 7.15
C HIS A 3 -20.84 66.85 5.92
N SER A 4 -21.49 66.43 4.85
CA SER A 4 -21.13 66.54 3.44
C SER A 4 -21.27 67.98 2.94
N VAL A 5 -20.43 68.39 1.99
CA VAL A 5 -20.80 69.44 1.02
C VAL A 5 -20.33 69.01 -0.37
N ALA A 6 -21.28 69.03 -1.31
CA ALA A 6 -21.07 68.97 -2.74
C ALA A 6 -21.27 70.37 -3.34
N ALA A 7 -20.50 70.71 -4.37
CA ALA A 7 -21.00 71.08 -5.71
C ALA A 7 -19.99 71.93 -6.50
N ARG A 8 -19.87 71.56 -7.78
CA ARG A 8 -19.01 72.10 -8.85
C ARG A 8 -19.62 73.35 -9.52
N ARG A 9 -18.78 74.13 -10.21
CA ARG A 9 -18.88 74.49 -11.67
C ARG A 9 -17.79 75.51 -12.07
N THR A 10 -16.79 75.14 -12.89
CA THR A 10 -16.64 75.22 -14.38
C THR A 10 -16.12 76.54 -14.96
N LEU A 11 -15.05 76.46 -15.76
CA LEU A 11 -14.67 77.29 -16.94
C LEU A 11 -13.58 76.51 -17.72
N ALA A 12 -13.85 75.99 -18.93
CA ALA A 12 -13.66 76.58 -20.28
C ALA A 12 -12.17 76.76 -20.67
N ALA A 13 -11.63 75.88 -21.54
CA ALA A 13 -11.31 76.08 -22.98
C ALA A 13 -10.05 76.94 -23.22
N GLY A 14 -9.06 76.61 -24.05
CA GLY A 14 -8.77 75.51 -24.98
C GLY A 14 -7.39 75.76 -25.62
N GLY A 15 -6.77 74.78 -26.28
CA GLY A 15 -5.52 74.99 -27.02
C GLY A 15 -4.78 73.71 -27.38
N SER A 16 -4.82 73.35 -28.66
CA SER A 16 -4.31 72.15 -29.32
C SER A 16 -2.78 72.06 -29.40
N LEU A 17 -2.23 70.83 -29.26
CA LEU A 17 -1.00 70.39 -29.95
C LEU A 17 -1.14 68.91 -30.36
N ARG A 18 -0.82 68.65 -31.62
CA ARG A 18 -0.95 67.39 -32.37
C ARG A 18 0.47 66.80 -32.58
N HIS A 19 0.56 65.46 -32.47
CA HIS A 19 1.64 64.55 -32.95
C HIS A 19 2.95 64.58 -32.13
N ALA A 20 3.55 63.51 -31.60
CA ALA A 20 3.50 62.04 -31.74
C ALA A 20 4.07 61.41 -30.41
N PRO A 21 4.20 60.07 -30.19
CA PRO A 21 3.93 58.99 -31.12
C PRO A 21 3.04 57.86 -30.57
N THR A 22 2.32 57.27 -31.52
CA THR A 22 1.55 56.03 -31.43
C THR A 22 2.39 54.83 -30.94
N LEU A 23 3.73 54.90 -30.97
CA LEU A 23 4.63 53.87 -30.46
C LEU A 23 4.52 53.65 -28.95
N LEU A 24 4.33 54.70 -28.13
CA LEU A 24 4.27 54.53 -26.68
C LEU A 24 2.96 53.85 -26.24
N ARG A 25 1.87 54.06 -27.00
CA ARG A 25 0.58 53.37 -26.76
C ARG A 25 0.59 51.93 -27.26
N ILE A 26 1.28 51.64 -28.36
CA ILE A 26 1.46 50.26 -28.85
C ILE A 26 2.40 49.47 -27.93
N LEU A 27 3.46 50.10 -27.39
CA LEU A 27 4.34 49.47 -26.41
C LEU A 27 3.62 49.22 -25.07
N LEU A 28 2.79 50.15 -24.59
CA LEU A 28 2.03 49.95 -23.36
C LEU A 28 0.95 48.87 -23.50
N VAL A 29 0.29 48.78 -24.67
CA VAL A 29 -0.68 47.71 -24.95
C VAL A 29 0.01 46.36 -25.17
N ALA A 30 1.21 46.34 -25.77
CA ALA A 30 2.02 45.12 -25.93
C ALA A 30 2.63 44.65 -24.60
N VAL A 31 3.05 45.56 -23.71
CA VAL A 31 3.53 45.22 -22.37
C VAL A 31 2.38 44.79 -21.46
N LEU A 32 1.19 45.37 -21.58
CA LEU A 32 0.00 44.92 -20.84
C LEU A 32 -0.54 43.60 -21.39
N ALA A 33 -0.47 43.35 -22.70
CA ALA A 33 -0.81 42.07 -23.32
C ALA A 33 0.24 40.98 -23.02
N ALA A 34 1.53 41.32 -22.92
CA ALA A 34 2.59 40.42 -22.48
C ALA A 34 2.56 40.18 -20.96
N ALA A 35 2.10 41.15 -20.16
CA ALA A 35 1.83 40.95 -18.74
C ALA A 35 0.57 40.08 -18.53
N LEU A 36 -0.48 40.24 -19.33
CA LEU A 36 -1.63 39.34 -19.32
C LEU A 36 -1.32 37.95 -19.90
N ALA A 37 -0.42 37.83 -20.89
CA ALA A 37 0.04 36.55 -21.40
C ALA A 37 1.02 35.86 -20.42
N GLY A 38 1.85 36.64 -19.71
CA GLY A 38 2.75 36.17 -18.66
C GLY A 38 2.03 35.77 -17.37
N LEU A 39 0.86 36.36 -17.07
CA LEU A 39 -0.01 35.89 -15.98
C LEU A 39 -0.79 34.61 -16.32
N ASN A 40 -0.92 34.25 -17.61
CA ASN A 40 -1.62 33.01 -18.01
C ASN A 40 -0.70 31.77 -18.10
N ILE A 41 0.59 31.90 -17.80
CA ILE A 41 1.54 30.77 -17.77
C ILE A 41 1.75 30.22 -16.34
N LEU A 42 1.16 30.84 -15.31
CA LEU A 42 1.29 30.39 -13.91
C LEU A 42 0.22 29.39 -13.43
N ASN A 43 -0.78 29.04 -14.25
CA ASN A 43 -1.79 28.03 -13.91
C ASN A 43 -1.94 27.00 -15.04
N ALA A 44 -0.84 26.41 -15.51
CA ALA A 44 -0.98 25.08 -16.06
C ALA A 44 -1.46 24.18 -14.90
N PRO A 45 -2.61 23.48 -15.01
CA PRO A 45 -3.00 22.54 -13.97
C PRO A 45 -1.82 21.59 -13.75
N GLN A 46 -1.37 21.46 -12.50
CA GLN A 46 -0.39 20.42 -12.17
C GLN A 46 -0.93 19.12 -12.76
N ALA A 47 -0.15 18.48 -13.63
CA ALA A 47 -0.51 17.16 -14.14
C ALA A 47 -0.67 16.26 -12.91
N GLN A 48 -1.90 15.85 -12.64
CA GLN A 48 -2.20 14.94 -11.54
C GLN A 48 -1.41 13.65 -11.77
N ALA A 49 -0.76 13.16 -10.71
CA ALA A 49 -0.10 11.86 -10.77
C ALA A 49 -1.10 10.81 -11.27
N ALA A 50 -0.65 9.87 -12.09
CA ALA A 50 -1.52 8.83 -12.63
C ALA A 50 -2.18 8.03 -11.50
N ASP A 51 -3.43 7.63 -11.71
CA ASP A 51 -4.14 6.78 -10.75
C ASP A 51 -3.37 5.47 -10.52
N VAL A 52 -3.23 5.08 -9.26
CA VAL A 52 -2.76 3.76 -8.87
C VAL A 52 -3.81 2.72 -9.29
N LEU A 53 -3.39 1.62 -9.92
CA LEU A 53 -4.32 0.58 -10.38
C LEU A 53 -4.38 -0.56 -9.36
N VAL A 54 -5.59 -0.95 -8.97
CA VAL A 54 -5.85 -2.06 -8.04
C VAL A 54 -6.89 -2.99 -8.64
N THR A 55 -6.91 -4.25 -8.20
CA THR A 55 -7.87 -5.25 -8.69
C THR A 55 -8.83 -5.71 -7.59
N PRO A 56 -10.10 -5.98 -7.93
CA PRO A 56 -11.09 -6.45 -6.98
C PRO A 56 -10.73 -7.82 -6.40
N SER A 57 -11.18 -8.07 -5.17
CA SER A 57 -11.03 -9.35 -4.48
C SER A 57 -12.25 -10.24 -4.67
N ALA A 58 -13.43 -9.64 -4.71
CA ALA A 58 -14.71 -10.28 -5.02
C ALA A 58 -15.71 -9.21 -5.51
N GLU A 59 -16.92 -9.64 -5.84
CA GLU A 59 -18.05 -8.78 -6.18
C GLU A 59 -19.35 -9.37 -5.66
N THR A 60 -20.34 -8.53 -5.35
CA THR A 60 -21.64 -9.02 -4.90
C THR A 60 -22.44 -9.64 -6.03
N THR A 61 -23.36 -10.55 -5.70
CA THR A 61 -24.49 -10.89 -6.58
C THR A 61 -25.17 -9.59 -7.03
N PRO A 62 -25.51 -9.43 -8.33
CA PRO A 62 -26.19 -8.24 -8.83
C PRO A 62 -27.49 -7.91 -8.10
N VAL A 63 -27.82 -6.62 -8.00
CA VAL A 63 -29.12 -6.21 -7.44
C VAL A 63 -30.28 -6.68 -8.35
N PRO A 64 -31.47 -6.94 -7.79
CA PRO A 64 -32.59 -7.45 -8.58
C PRO A 64 -33.11 -6.47 -9.63
N SER A 65 -33.08 -5.16 -9.35
CA SER A 65 -33.57 -4.16 -10.31
C SER A 65 -32.53 -3.86 -11.39
N SER A 66 -33.01 -3.61 -12.61
CA SER A 66 -32.17 -3.22 -13.75
C SER A 66 -32.05 -1.70 -13.86
N SER A 67 -31.10 -1.22 -14.69
CA SER A 67 -30.74 0.21 -14.83
C SER A 67 -29.92 0.73 -13.63
N ASP A 68 -29.96 2.05 -13.39
CA ASP A 68 -29.35 2.75 -12.27
C ASP A 68 -30.04 2.40 -10.94
N ALA A 69 -29.61 1.29 -10.34
CA ALA A 69 -30.26 0.59 -9.25
C ALA A 69 -29.37 0.48 -8.00
N ALA A 70 -28.23 -0.21 -8.08
CA ALA A 70 -27.33 -0.32 -6.94
C ALA A 70 -26.73 1.06 -6.64
N ASP A 71 -26.66 1.47 -5.38
CA ASP A 71 -26.26 2.85 -5.04
C ASP A 71 -25.17 2.89 -3.97
N ASP A 72 -25.44 2.39 -2.77
CA ASP A 72 -24.59 2.60 -1.60
C ASP A 72 -24.38 1.36 -0.75
N THR A 73 -23.30 1.36 0.04
CA THR A 73 -22.91 0.23 0.89
C THR A 73 -22.54 0.66 2.31
N ALA A 74 -22.77 -0.24 3.28
CA ALA A 74 -22.20 -0.15 4.62
C ALA A 74 -21.64 -1.51 5.07
N ILE A 75 -20.53 -1.52 5.82
CA ILE A 75 -19.85 -2.73 6.28
C ILE A 75 -20.17 -3.01 7.75
N TRP A 76 -20.94 -4.07 8.01
CA TRP A 76 -21.21 -4.52 9.38
C TRP A 76 -20.23 -5.61 9.81
N ILE A 77 -19.54 -5.36 10.92
CA ILE A 77 -18.55 -6.26 11.51
C ILE A 77 -19.24 -7.16 12.53
N HIS A 78 -19.17 -8.47 12.29
CA HIS A 78 -19.76 -9.45 13.20
C HIS A 78 -19.03 -9.42 14.56
N PRO A 79 -19.75 -9.39 15.71
CA PRO A 79 -19.18 -9.07 17.02
C PRO A 79 -18.14 -10.08 17.51
N THR A 80 -18.28 -11.37 17.19
CA THR A 80 -17.45 -12.45 17.74
C THR A 80 -16.71 -13.27 16.69
N ASP A 81 -17.05 -13.10 15.42
CA ASP A 81 -16.48 -13.88 14.30
C ASP A 81 -16.42 -12.98 13.07
N PRO A 82 -15.34 -12.18 12.92
CA PRO A 82 -15.25 -11.20 11.85
C PRO A 82 -15.34 -11.79 10.44
N SER A 83 -15.12 -13.10 10.25
CA SER A 83 -15.31 -13.75 8.95
C SER A 83 -16.78 -13.85 8.51
N GLN A 84 -17.72 -13.68 9.44
CA GLN A 84 -19.16 -13.64 9.18
C GLN A 84 -19.71 -12.22 9.00
N SER A 85 -18.85 -11.21 8.92
CA SER A 85 -19.22 -9.83 8.61
C SER A 85 -19.97 -9.74 7.27
N VAL A 86 -20.75 -8.68 7.07
CA VAL A 86 -21.57 -8.52 5.87
C VAL A 86 -21.44 -7.12 5.28
N VAL A 87 -21.63 -7.05 3.97
CA VAL A 87 -21.87 -5.80 3.25
C VAL A 87 -23.37 -5.63 3.10
N ILE A 88 -23.89 -4.47 3.50
CA ILE A 88 -25.29 -4.08 3.33
C ILE A 88 -25.34 -3.10 2.16
N GLY A 89 -26.08 -3.43 1.11
CA GLY A 89 -26.18 -2.61 -0.10
C GLY A 89 -27.60 -2.11 -0.36
N THR A 90 -27.75 -1.00 -1.06
CA THR A 90 -29.05 -0.44 -1.45
C THR A 90 -29.37 -0.66 -2.93
N ASP A 91 -30.65 -0.91 -3.22
CA ASP A 91 -31.24 -0.85 -4.55
C ASP A 91 -32.27 0.28 -4.54
N LYS A 92 -31.97 1.34 -5.28
CA LYS A 92 -32.57 2.66 -5.14
C LYS A 92 -33.88 2.84 -5.90
N LEU A 93 -34.26 1.86 -6.71
CA LEU A 93 -35.47 1.88 -7.52
C LEU A 93 -36.72 1.51 -6.72
N SER A 94 -37.90 1.84 -7.25
CA SER A 94 -39.18 1.53 -6.58
C SER A 94 -39.47 0.03 -6.46
N THR A 95 -38.78 -0.78 -7.27
CA THR A 95 -38.77 -2.25 -7.20
C THR A 95 -37.60 -2.79 -6.38
N GLY A 96 -36.80 -1.91 -5.78
CA GLY A 96 -35.58 -2.22 -5.06
C GLY A 96 -35.78 -2.43 -3.57
N GLY A 97 -34.74 -2.12 -2.79
CA GLY A 97 -34.70 -2.46 -1.40
C GLY A 97 -33.30 -2.44 -0.78
N VAL A 98 -33.09 -3.33 0.20
CA VAL A 98 -31.82 -3.48 0.91
C VAL A 98 -31.33 -4.93 0.78
N GLY A 99 -30.13 -5.13 0.27
CA GLY A 99 -29.44 -6.41 0.20
C GLY A 99 -28.44 -6.60 1.33
N VAL A 100 -28.27 -7.83 1.80
CA VAL A 100 -27.22 -8.23 2.74
C VAL A 100 -26.39 -9.33 2.11
N TYR A 101 -25.08 -9.11 2.00
CA TYR A 101 -24.14 -9.97 1.30
C TYR A 101 -23.03 -10.44 2.24
N ASP A 102 -22.65 -11.71 2.15
CA ASP A 102 -21.43 -12.16 2.84
C ASP A 102 -20.16 -11.64 2.15
N LEU A 103 -19.00 -11.88 2.78
CA LEU A 103 -17.70 -11.41 2.28
C LEU A 103 -17.25 -12.10 0.98
N SER A 104 -17.93 -13.15 0.51
CA SER A 104 -17.71 -13.71 -0.84
C SER A 104 -18.55 -13.01 -1.91
N GLY A 105 -19.43 -12.09 -1.50
CA GLY A 105 -20.37 -11.39 -2.36
C GLY A 105 -21.70 -12.12 -2.53
N ARG A 106 -21.91 -13.27 -1.88
CA ARG A 106 -23.17 -14.02 -2.00
C ARG A 106 -24.27 -13.33 -1.20
N GLN A 107 -25.41 -13.06 -1.85
CA GLN A 107 -26.59 -12.51 -1.17
C GLN A 107 -27.13 -13.50 -0.13
N LEU A 108 -27.27 -13.04 1.11
CA LEU A 108 -27.87 -13.77 2.23
C LEU A 108 -29.35 -13.42 2.36
N HIS A 109 -29.66 -12.12 2.32
CA HIS A 109 -31.01 -11.59 2.49
C HIS A 109 -31.25 -10.45 1.50
N PHE A 110 -32.50 -10.26 1.11
CA PHE A 110 -32.93 -9.08 0.35
C PHE A 110 -34.32 -8.65 0.81
N TYR A 111 -34.46 -7.37 1.11
CA TYR A 111 -35.68 -6.76 1.65
C TYR A 111 -36.28 -5.84 0.61
N LEU A 112 -37.40 -6.25 0.01
CA LEU A 112 -38.10 -5.49 -1.03
C LEU A 112 -38.85 -4.29 -0.43
N HIS A 113 -38.10 -3.28 -0.02
CA HIS A 113 -38.60 -2.09 0.67
C HIS A 113 -38.75 -0.88 -0.26
N GLY A 114 -38.51 -1.03 -1.55
CA GLY A 114 -38.68 0.03 -2.55
C GLY A 114 -37.46 0.95 -2.61
N SER A 115 -37.70 2.25 -2.79
CA SER A 115 -36.68 3.24 -3.16
C SER A 115 -35.75 3.64 -2.01
N MET A 116 -34.83 2.75 -1.65
CA MET A 116 -33.82 2.94 -0.60
C MET A 116 -32.52 3.54 -1.17
N ASN A 117 -32.07 4.73 -0.76
CA ASN A 117 -30.91 5.39 -1.40
C ASN A 117 -29.57 5.10 -0.72
N ASN A 118 -29.25 5.78 0.39
CA ASN A 118 -27.97 5.64 1.08
C ASN A 118 -28.13 4.88 2.39
N VAL A 119 -27.07 4.21 2.81
CA VAL A 119 -27.01 3.39 4.03
C VAL A 119 -25.77 3.73 4.83
N ASP A 120 -25.93 3.83 6.16
CA ASP A 120 -24.81 3.95 7.10
C ASP A 120 -25.18 3.21 8.39
N LEU A 121 -24.20 2.94 9.25
CA LEU A 121 -24.39 2.26 10.52
C LEU A 121 -23.52 2.82 11.65
N ARG A 122 -23.96 2.59 12.89
CA ARG A 122 -23.16 2.80 14.10
C ARG A 122 -23.37 1.70 15.12
N TYR A 123 -22.33 1.39 15.89
CA TYR A 123 -22.34 0.37 16.94
C TYR A 123 -22.83 0.94 18.28
N ASN A 124 -23.18 0.03 19.21
CA ASN A 124 -23.53 0.31 20.60
C ASN A 124 -24.71 1.26 20.83
N PHE A 125 -25.55 1.43 19.81
CA PHE A 125 -26.74 2.25 19.94
C PHE A 125 -27.67 1.67 21.01
N PRO A 126 -28.13 2.48 21.99
CA PRO A 126 -29.06 2.03 23.01
C PRO A 126 -30.48 1.85 22.43
N LEU A 127 -30.97 0.62 22.39
CA LEU A 127 -32.34 0.28 22.02
C LEU A 127 -33.04 -0.41 23.19
N GLY A 128 -33.77 0.37 23.99
CA GLY A 128 -34.29 -0.11 25.28
C GLY A 128 -33.13 -0.51 26.20
N SER A 129 -33.10 -1.77 26.63
CA SER A 129 -32.00 -2.33 27.44
C SER A 129 -30.88 -2.98 26.62
N GLU A 130 -31.00 -3.04 25.29
CA GLU A 130 -30.00 -3.65 24.42
C GLU A 130 -29.04 -2.62 23.83
N ARG A 131 -27.83 -3.08 23.50
CA ARG A 131 -26.86 -2.36 22.66
C ARG A 131 -26.80 -3.07 21.31
N ILE A 132 -27.07 -2.33 20.24
CA ILE A 132 -27.15 -2.89 18.90
C ILE A 132 -26.23 -2.16 17.91
N ALA A 133 -25.88 -2.84 16.82
CA ALA A 133 -25.47 -2.15 15.61
C ALA A 133 -26.74 -1.63 14.92
N LEU A 134 -26.86 -0.30 14.85
CA LEU A 134 -27.98 0.38 14.22
C LEU A 134 -27.62 0.71 12.77
N VAL A 135 -28.42 0.24 11.83
CA VAL A 135 -28.30 0.53 10.39
C VAL A 135 -29.41 1.50 10.02
N GLY A 136 -29.08 2.64 9.41
CA GLY A 136 -30.04 3.60 8.88
C GLY A 136 -30.01 3.61 7.35
N VAL A 137 -31.17 3.74 6.72
CA VAL A 137 -31.28 3.80 5.25
C VAL A 137 -32.32 4.85 4.85
N THR A 138 -31.99 5.76 3.94
CA THR A 138 -32.95 6.75 3.42
C THR A 138 -33.99 6.10 2.53
N GLU A 139 -35.26 6.40 2.77
CA GLU A 139 -36.42 5.84 2.10
C GLU A 139 -37.16 6.92 1.30
N ARG A 140 -37.34 6.71 -0.01
CA ARG A 140 -37.92 7.68 -0.96
C ARG A 140 -39.24 7.21 -1.58
N ASN A 141 -39.94 6.31 -0.90
CA ASN A 141 -41.19 5.76 -1.39
C ASN A 141 -42.26 6.85 -1.46
N VAL A 142 -43.19 6.72 -2.42
CA VAL A 142 -44.30 7.69 -2.60
C VAL A 142 -45.15 7.82 -1.33
N GLU A 143 -45.32 6.73 -0.59
CA GLU A 143 -46.15 6.66 0.63
C GLU A 143 -45.34 6.78 1.93
N SER A 144 -44.00 6.80 1.86
CA SER A 144 -43.12 6.83 3.03
C SER A 144 -41.79 7.49 2.68
N THR A 145 -41.56 8.69 3.22
CA THR A 145 -40.32 9.46 3.05
C THR A 145 -39.63 9.67 4.38
N GLY A 146 -38.35 9.32 4.46
CA GLY A 146 -37.49 9.62 5.61
C GLY A 146 -36.32 8.67 5.75
N VAL A 147 -36.09 8.17 6.97
CA VAL A 147 -35.04 7.19 7.28
C VAL A 147 -35.66 6.00 7.98
N ARG A 148 -35.34 4.80 7.51
CA ARG A 148 -35.71 3.55 8.15
C ARG A 148 -34.51 2.96 8.87
N PHE A 149 -34.73 2.47 10.08
CA PHE A 149 -33.69 1.93 10.93
C PHE A 149 -33.87 0.43 11.18
N TYR A 150 -32.77 -0.30 11.16
CA TYR A 150 -32.71 -1.73 11.42
C TYR A 150 -31.67 -2.05 12.49
N ARG A 151 -31.90 -3.14 13.22
CA ARG A 151 -30.84 -3.89 13.92
C ARG A 151 -30.37 -5.04 13.02
N VAL A 152 -29.09 -5.38 13.12
CA VAL A 152 -28.57 -6.63 12.55
C VAL A 152 -28.72 -7.76 13.56
N ASN A 153 -29.39 -8.83 13.17
CA ASN A 153 -29.49 -10.06 13.97
C ASN A 153 -28.18 -10.84 13.85
N VAL A 154 -27.43 -10.96 14.94
CA VAL A 154 -26.08 -11.55 14.95
C VAL A 154 -26.07 -12.99 14.42
N ALA A 155 -27.05 -13.81 14.83
CA ALA A 155 -27.06 -15.25 14.55
C ALA A 155 -27.21 -15.61 13.07
N ASP A 156 -27.98 -14.84 12.31
CA ASP A 156 -28.32 -15.14 10.92
C ASP A 156 -28.01 -13.99 9.94
N ARG A 157 -27.53 -12.86 10.46
CA ARG A 157 -27.17 -11.64 9.74
C ARG A 157 -28.35 -10.97 9.03
N SER A 158 -29.57 -11.27 9.45
CA SER A 158 -30.78 -10.62 8.92
C SER A 158 -30.99 -9.22 9.52
N LEU A 159 -31.68 -8.34 8.81
CA LEU A 159 -32.11 -7.03 9.29
C LEU A 159 -33.52 -7.10 9.87
N ALA A 160 -33.72 -6.52 11.05
CA ALA A 160 -35.04 -6.32 11.66
C ALA A 160 -35.29 -4.83 11.88
N GLU A 161 -36.42 -4.31 11.40
CA GLU A 161 -36.78 -2.90 11.55
C GLU A 161 -37.01 -2.54 13.03
N VAL A 162 -36.42 -1.44 13.47
CA VAL A 162 -36.47 -0.96 14.86
C VAL A 162 -36.97 0.48 15.00
N GLY A 163 -37.24 1.18 13.91
CA GLY A 163 -37.84 2.51 13.97
C GLY A 163 -37.70 3.29 12.67
N ARG A 164 -38.27 4.50 12.64
CA ARG A 164 -38.23 5.39 11.48
C ARG A 164 -38.21 6.86 11.90
N ILE A 165 -37.63 7.69 11.04
CA ILE A 165 -37.84 9.13 11.00
C ILE A 165 -38.64 9.44 9.74
N SER A 166 -39.67 10.27 9.84
CA SER A 166 -40.40 10.78 8.67
C SER A 166 -39.92 12.17 8.30
N THR A 167 -39.71 12.43 7.01
CA THR A 167 -39.31 13.74 6.50
C THR A 167 -40.29 14.22 5.43
N PRO A 168 -40.67 15.50 5.38
CA PRO A 168 -41.59 16.02 4.37
C PRO A 168 -40.97 16.13 2.96
N GLY A 169 -39.63 16.07 2.85
CA GLY A 169 -38.88 16.18 1.60
C GLY A 169 -38.61 14.83 0.92
N ARG A 170 -37.71 14.83 -0.07
CA ARG A 170 -37.25 13.64 -0.78
C ARG A 170 -35.84 13.28 -0.28
N PRO A 171 -35.70 12.47 0.78
CA PRO A 171 -34.41 12.18 1.39
C PRO A 171 -33.49 11.46 0.40
N ARG A 172 -32.22 11.81 0.31
CA ARG A 172 -31.26 11.18 -0.62
C ARG A 172 -30.02 10.75 0.15
N GLY A 173 -29.08 11.68 0.32
CA GLY A 173 -27.85 11.48 1.09
C GLY A 173 -28.10 11.15 2.55
N PHE A 174 -27.29 10.26 3.09
CA PHE A 174 -27.40 9.76 4.47
C PHE A 174 -26.04 9.53 5.09
N GLY A 175 -25.90 9.86 6.36
CA GLY A 175 -24.75 9.48 7.19
C GLY A 175 -25.13 9.57 8.67
N MET A 176 -24.50 8.75 9.51
CA MET A 176 -24.68 8.73 10.95
C MET A 176 -23.46 9.30 11.66
N TYR A 177 -23.61 9.68 12.92
CA TYR A 177 -22.55 10.21 13.76
C TYR A 177 -22.76 9.79 15.20
N HIS A 178 -21.69 9.33 15.85
CA HIS A 178 -21.65 9.19 17.30
C HIS A 178 -20.76 10.27 17.89
N SER A 179 -21.34 11.16 18.69
CA SER A 179 -20.62 12.29 19.25
C SER A 179 -19.68 11.84 20.38
N PRO A 180 -18.37 12.09 20.28
CA PRO A 180 -17.43 11.81 21.36
C PRO A 180 -17.59 12.81 22.51
N VAL A 181 -18.25 13.95 22.27
CA VAL A 181 -18.51 15.00 23.26
C VAL A 181 -19.70 14.67 24.13
N SER A 182 -20.80 14.24 23.52
CA SER A 182 -22.08 14.03 24.21
C SER A 182 -22.46 12.56 24.42
N GLY A 183 -21.78 11.63 23.74
CA GLY A 183 -22.15 10.21 23.68
C GLY A 183 -23.47 9.95 22.96
N LYS A 184 -24.05 10.95 22.29
CA LYS A 184 -25.32 10.85 21.58
C LYS A 184 -25.10 10.42 20.13
N TYR A 185 -26.15 9.83 19.55
CA TYR A 185 -26.17 9.40 18.15
C TYR A 185 -27.00 10.37 17.31
N TYR A 186 -26.53 10.62 16.10
CA TYR A 186 -27.18 11.52 15.15
C TYR A 186 -27.27 10.89 13.76
N ALA A 187 -28.24 11.35 12.99
CA ALA A 187 -28.38 11.06 11.58
C ALA A 187 -28.45 12.36 10.77
N PHE A 188 -27.66 12.46 9.71
CA PHE A 188 -27.72 13.53 8.73
C PHE A 188 -28.48 13.06 7.50
N VAL A 189 -29.48 13.84 7.09
CA VAL A 189 -30.37 13.50 5.98
C VAL A 189 -30.42 14.68 5.03
N HIS A 190 -30.02 14.46 3.78
CA HIS A 190 -30.13 15.45 2.72
C HIS A 190 -31.50 15.35 2.02
N ASP A 191 -32.18 16.48 1.82
CA ASP A 191 -33.40 16.58 1.01
C ASP A 191 -33.07 17.05 -0.41
N PHE A 192 -33.25 16.15 -1.39
CA PHE A 192 -32.96 16.40 -2.80
C PHE A 192 -33.76 17.55 -3.41
N ASN A 193 -34.93 17.88 -2.86
CA ASN A 193 -35.75 18.97 -3.43
C ASN A 193 -35.28 20.35 -2.99
N THR A 194 -34.58 20.46 -1.86
CA THR A 194 -34.25 21.73 -1.21
C THR A 194 -32.75 21.95 -0.99
N ASN A 195 -31.93 20.92 -1.19
CA ASN A 195 -30.49 20.89 -0.87
C ASN A 195 -30.16 21.08 0.62
N VAL A 196 -31.18 21.00 1.48
CA VAL A 196 -31.01 21.15 2.93
C VAL A 196 -30.62 19.81 3.55
N ILE A 197 -29.60 19.84 4.41
CA ILE A 197 -29.23 18.74 5.29
C ILE A 197 -29.85 19.00 6.66
N THR A 198 -30.54 18.00 7.19
CA THR A 198 -31.08 18.02 8.55
C THR A 198 -30.39 16.96 9.39
N GLN A 199 -29.85 17.39 10.53
CA GLN A 199 -29.31 16.53 11.57
C GLN A 199 -30.41 16.21 12.58
N PHE A 200 -30.61 14.93 12.84
CA PHE A 200 -31.55 14.39 13.83
C PHE A 200 -30.76 13.78 14.98
N GLU A 201 -31.06 14.14 16.23
CA GLU A 201 -30.66 13.39 17.41
C GLU A 201 -31.52 12.12 17.50
N LEU A 202 -30.88 10.96 17.62
CA LEU A 202 -31.52 9.65 17.67
C LEU A 202 -31.75 9.19 19.11
N ASP A 203 -32.97 8.76 19.40
CA ASP A 203 -33.37 8.19 20.69
C ASP A 203 -34.00 6.81 20.49
N GLY A 204 -33.41 5.80 21.14
CA GLY A 204 -33.89 4.42 21.17
C GLY A 204 -34.33 3.94 22.55
N SER A 205 -34.37 4.82 23.56
CA SER A 205 -34.60 4.48 24.97
C SER A 205 -35.90 3.69 25.22
N ASN A 206 -36.92 3.89 24.38
CA ASN A 206 -38.21 3.21 24.48
C ASN A 206 -38.29 1.89 23.67
N GLY A 207 -37.15 1.35 23.22
CA GLY A 207 -37.08 0.12 22.42
C GLY A 207 -37.44 0.31 20.94
N SER A 208 -37.61 1.55 20.48
CA SER A 208 -37.78 1.90 19.06
C SER A 208 -37.11 3.24 18.76
N VAL A 209 -36.45 3.33 17.59
CA VAL A 209 -35.70 4.51 17.17
C VAL A 209 -36.61 5.62 16.71
N ARG A 210 -36.41 6.80 17.28
CA ARG A 210 -37.02 8.08 16.88
C ARG A 210 -35.92 9.11 16.66
N GLY A 211 -36.22 10.15 15.89
CA GLY A 211 -35.31 11.25 15.65
C GLY A 211 -35.96 12.60 15.94
N THR A 212 -35.21 13.49 16.58
CA THR A 212 -35.58 14.91 16.77
C THR A 212 -34.64 15.77 15.96
N ALA A 213 -35.17 16.63 15.07
CA ALA A 213 -34.33 17.56 14.31
C ALA A 213 -33.65 18.57 15.26
N VAL A 214 -32.33 18.67 15.20
CA VAL A 214 -31.52 19.51 16.09
C VAL A 214 -30.72 20.58 15.34
N ARG A 215 -30.47 20.39 14.05
CA ARG A 215 -29.75 21.34 13.19
C ARG A 215 -30.16 21.14 11.74
N SER A 216 -30.23 22.23 10.97
CA SER A 216 -30.41 22.17 9.51
C SER A 216 -29.57 23.24 8.84
N PHE A 217 -29.01 22.94 7.67
CA PHE A 217 -28.23 23.87 6.86
C PHE A 217 -28.31 23.51 5.38
N ASP A 218 -28.14 24.53 4.52
CA ASP A 218 -28.12 24.38 3.06
C ASP A 218 -26.69 24.06 2.60
N ASN A 219 -26.51 23.01 1.78
CA ASN A 219 -25.21 22.63 1.23
C ASN A 219 -24.93 23.25 -0.16
N GLY A 220 -25.80 24.12 -0.67
CA GLY A 220 -25.66 24.74 -1.98
C GLY A 220 -26.39 23.95 -3.07
N ASP A 221 -25.65 23.31 -3.97
CA ASP A 221 -26.19 22.48 -5.04
C ASP A 221 -26.46 21.02 -4.59
N SER A 222 -26.89 20.17 -5.53
CA SER A 222 -27.18 18.75 -5.34
C SER A 222 -26.07 18.03 -4.55
N SER A 223 -26.49 17.36 -3.48
CA SER A 223 -25.62 16.64 -2.56
C SER A 223 -26.08 15.17 -2.39
N GLU A 224 -25.17 14.27 -2.05
CA GLU A 224 -25.50 12.87 -1.79
C GLU A 224 -24.57 12.25 -0.75
N GLY A 225 -23.26 12.33 -1.00
CA GLY A 225 -22.26 11.78 -0.10
C GLY A 225 -22.24 12.49 1.24
N ILE A 226 -22.49 11.76 2.32
CA ILE A 226 -22.38 12.24 3.70
C ILE A 226 -21.61 11.21 4.50
N SER A 227 -20.53 11.63 5.16
CA SER A 227 -19.81 10.82 6.14
C SER A 227 -19.45 11.67 7.35
N ALA A 228 -19.42 11.08 8.55
CA ALA A 228 -19.05 11.78 9.76
C ALA A 228 -17.93 11.05 10.50
N ASP A 229 -17.00 11.83 11.02
CA ASP A 229 -15.88 11.38 11.82
C ASP A 229 -16.24 11.43 13.31
N ASP A 230 -16.40 10.25 13.89
CA ASP A 230 -16.86 10.05 15.26
C ASP A 230 -15.80 10.42 16.32
N GLU A 231 -14.51 10.60 15.95
CA GLU A 231 -13.47 11.04 16.90
C GLU A 231 -13.11 12.50 16.70
N LEU A 232 -12.99 12.95 15.44
CA LEU A 232 -12.54 14.30 15.12
C LEU A 232 -13.67 15.34 15.04
N GLN A 233 -14.93 14.94 15.28
CA GLN A 233 -16.11 15.81 15.30
C GLN A 233 -16.34 16.53 13.96
N ARG A 234 -16.12 15.83 12.85
CA ARG A 234 -16.20 16.40 11.48
C ARG A 234 -17.29 15.74 10.67
N LEU A 235 -17.94 16.54 9.83
CA LEU A 235 -18.93 16.08 8.87
C LEU A 235 -18.44 16.43 7.47
N TYR A 236 -18.37 15.44 6.59
CA TYR A 236 -18.03 15.63 5.19
C TYR A 236 -19.28 15.48 4.34
N VAL A 237 -19.50 16.44 3.45
CA VAL A 237 -20.67 16.49 2.57
C VAL A 237 -20.23 16.80 1.15
N SER A 238 -20.60 15.95 0.20
CA SER A 238 -20.34 16.21 -1.22
C SER A 238 -21.36 17.21 -1.77
N GLU A 239 -20.86 18.19 -2.53
CA GLU A 239 -21.65 19.02 -3.43
C GLU A 239 -21.25 18.61 -4.85
N GLU A 240 -22.10 17.87 -5.57
CA GLU A 240 -21.74 16.96 -6.68
C GLU A 240 -20.89 17.63 -7.77
N LYS A 241 -21.11 18.93 -8.04
CA LYS A 241 -20.41 19.69 -9.09
C LYS A 241 -19.35 20.65 -8.58
N VAL A 242 -19.23 20.79 -7.27
CA VAL A 242 -18.37 21.79 -6.63
C VAL A 242 -17.17 21.14 -5.96
N GLY A 243 -17.38 20.15 -5.11
CA GLY A 243 -16.31 19.57 -4.30
C GLY A 243 -16.80 18.86 -3.04
N LEU A 244 -15.85 18.52 -2.16
CA LEU A 244 -16.15 17.97 -0.85
C LEU A 244 -16.00 19.05 0.22
N TRP A 245 -17.06 19.27 0.99
CA TRP A 245 -17.07 20.22 2.10
C TRP A 245 -16.87 19.51 3.43
N ARG A 246 -16.20 20.19 4.36
CA ARG A 246 -16.08 19.82 5.77
C ARG A 246 -16.80 20.82 6.65
N TYR A 247 -17.67 20.31 7.51
CA TYR A 247 -18.38 21.00 8.58
C TYR A 247 -17.94 20.43 9.93
N GLY A 248 -18.28 21.11 11.03
CA GLY A 248 -18.33 20.47 12.34
C GLY A 248 -19.56 19.56 12.44
N ALA A 249 -19.43 18.42 13.13
CA ALA A 249 -20.49 17.41 13.25
C ALA A 249 -21.43 17.61 14.45
N GLU A 250 -21.07 18.45 15.42
CA GLU A 250 -21.91 18.66 16.59
C GLU A 250 -23.16 19.48 16.23
N PRO A 251 -24.30 19.27 16.92
CA PRO A 251 -25.53 20.01 16.63
C PRO A 251 -25.39 21.53 16.84
N GLY A 252 -24.39 21.97 17.61
CA GLY A 252 -24.11 23.38 17.88
C GLY A 252 -23.24 24.10 16.83
N ASP A 253 -22.63 23.40 15.87
CA ASP A 253 -21.55 23.95 15.01
C ASP A 253 -22.03 24.91 13.89
N GLY A 254 -23.33 25.21 13.82
CA GLY A 254 -23.88 26.18 12.87
C GLY A 254 -23.84 25.69 11.41
N SER A 255 -23.40 26.49 10.44
CA SER A 255 -23.33 26.09 9.03
C SER A 255 -22.01 26.47 8.37
N THR A 256 -20.99 26.78 9.17
CA THR A 256 -19.67 27.14 8.68
C THR A 256 -19.00 25.91 8.07
N ARG A 257 -18.45 26.07 6.86
CA ARG A 257 -17.79 25.00 6.11
C ARG A 257 -16.45 25.42 5.54
N SER A 258 -15.53 24.48 5.45
CA SER A 258 -14.26 24.59 4.75
C SER A 258 -14.19 23.57 3.63
N LEU A 259 -13.60 23.95 2.50
CA LEU A 259 -13.49 23.05 1.36
C LEU A 259 -12.30 22.11 1.56
N VAL A 260 -12.51 20.81 1.37
CA VAL A 260 -11.44 19.80 1.39
C VAL A 260 -10.75 19.77 0.02
N ASP A 261 -11.54 19.61 -1.04
CA ASP A 261 -11.06 19.72 -2.42
C ASP A 261 -12.22 20.07 -3.36
N ARG A 262 -11.88 20.45 -4.59
CA ARG A 262 -12.78 20.88 -5.67
C ARG A 262 -12.86 19.86 -6.79
N THR A 263 -13.81 20.09 -7.69
CA THR A 263 -13.80 19.42 -8.98
C THR A 263 -12.62 19.85 -9.85
N VAL A 264 -12.14 18.97 -10.73
CA VAL A 264 -11.09 19.27 -11.72
C VAL A 264 -11.49 20.46 -12.59
N ALA A 265 -12.78 20.60 -12.92
CA ALA A 265 -13.32 21.73 -13.67
C ALA A 265 -13.06 23.09 -13.00
N THR A 266 -12.89 23.10 -11.68
CA THR A 266 -12.63 24.32 -10.87
C THR A 266 -11.25 24.29 -10.21
N GLY A 267 -10.33 23.46 -10.72
CA GLY A 267 -8.91 23.41 -10.34
C GLY A 267 -8.59 22.49 -9.16
N GLY A 268 -9.50 21.59 -8.76
CA GLY A 268 -9.24 20.53 -7.78
C GLY A 268 -8.86 19.20 -8.43
N ARG A 269 -9.04 18.10 -7.68
CA ARG A 269 -8.60 16.74 -8.08
C ARG A 269 -9.72 15.74 -8.30
N ILE A 270 -10.96 16.13 -8.02
CA ILE A 270 -12.13 15.24 -8.11
C ILE A 270 -12.78 15.43 -9.47
N VAL A 271 -12.95 14.37 -10.25
CA VAL A 271 -13.65 14.47 -11.54
C VAL A 271 -15.16 14.40 -11.26
N GLU A 272 -15.88 15.45 -11.67
CA GLU A 272 -17.32 15.59 -11.48
C GLU A 272 -18.07 14.35 -12.04
N ASN A 273 -18.99 13.72 -11.30
CA ASN A 273 -19.59 14.16 -10.03
C ASN A 273 -18.87 13.66 -8.75
N VAL A 274 -18.86 14.48 -7.70
CA VAL A 274 -18.43 14.08 -6.35
C VAL A 274 -19.55 13.28 -5.66
N LYS A 275 -19.30 12.00 -5.37
CA LYS A 275 -20.28 11.10 -4.75
C LYS A 275 -19.94 10.82 -3.29
N ASN A 276 -20.13 9.60 -2.80
CA ASN A 276 -19.91 9.27 -1.40
C ASN A 276 -18.44 9.40 -1.00
N SER A 277 -18.25 9.62 0.30
CA SER A 277 -16.95 9.56 0.95
C SER A 277 -16.99 8.52 2.06
N ALA A 278 -15.86 7.87 2.32
CA ALA A 278 -15.70 6.90 3.37
C ALA A 278 -14.46 7.25 4.22
N ILE A 279 -14.50 6.93 5.50
CA ILE A 279 -13.42 7.26 6.45
C ILE A 279 -12.74 5.96 6.89
N TYR A 280 -11.48 5.80 6.51
CA TYR A 280 -10.60 4.78 7.06
C TYR A 280 -10.04 5.27 8.39
N TYR A 281 -10.37 4.59 9.49
CA TYR A 281 -9.88 4.92 10.82
C TYR A 281 -8.55 4.21 11.10
N GLY A 282 -7.52 4.98 11.43
CA GLY A 282 -6.36 4.51 12.19
C GLY A 282 -6.43 5.05 13.62
N ARG A 283 -5.60 4.50 14.51
CA ARG A 283 -5.48 4.98 15.90
C ARG A 283 -5.05 6.45 15.95
N GLN A 284 -5.39 7.11 17.07
CA GLN A 284 -4.93 8.47 17.38
C GLN A 284 -5.30 9.50 16.28
N GLY A 285 -6.49 9.39 15.69
CA GLY A 285 -6.95 10.33 14.66
C GLY A 285 -6.26 10.17 13.30
N THR A 286 -5.37 9.18 13.12
CA THR A 286 -4.76 8.86 11.83
C THR A 286 -5.76 8.14 10.90
N GLY A 287 -5.38 7.99 9.64
CA GLY A 287 -6.20 7.30 8.62
C GLY A 287 -6.47 8.15 7.40
N TYR A 288 -7.54 7.82 6.67
CA TYR A 288 -7.83 8.43 5.38
C TYR A 288 -9.29 8.81 5.19
N LEU A 289 -9.51 9.89 4.43
CA LEU A 289 -10.78 10.22 3.82
C LEU A 289 -10.70 9.86 2.34
N ILE A 290 -11.59 8.97 1.89
CA ILE A 290 -11.63 8.47 0.51
C ILE A 290 -12.87 9.01 -0.16
N VAL A 291 -12.75 9.51 -1.38
CA VAL A 291 -13.84 10.19 -2.08
C VAL A 291 -14.09 9.56 -3.43
N SER A 292 -15.35 9.22 -3.70
CA SER A 292 -15.79 8.72 -4.99
C SER A 292 -15.82 9.86 -6.03
N SER A 293 -14.96 9.74 -7.04
CA SER A 293 -14.82 10.66 -8.18
C SER A 293 -15.45 10.01 -9.41
N GLN A 294 -16.78 10.16 -9.53
CA GLN A 294 -17.62 9.36 -10.42
C GLN A 294 -17.24 9.53 -11.89
N GLY A 295 -17.07 10.77 -12.37
CA GLY A 295 -16.77 11.01 -13.78
C GLY A 295 -15.39 10.54 -14.20
N GLY A 296 -14.47 10.37 -13.24
CA GLY A 296 -13.14 9.82 -13.47
C GLY A 296 -13.11 8.31 -13.36
N SER A 297 -14.16 7.70 -12.80
CA SER A 297 -14.20 6.31 -12.34
C SER A 297 -12.99 5.95 -11.47
N ASN A 298 -12.63 6.87 -10.56
CA ASN A 298 -11.51 6.74 -9.63
C ASN A 298 -11.90 7.19 -8.22
N PHE A 299 -10.98 6.96 -7.27
CA PHE A 299 -11.15 7.32 -5.87
C PHE A 299 -9.99 8.20 -5.44
N VAL A 300 -10.29 9.31 -4.78
CA VAL A 300 -9.30 10.31 -4.35
C VAL A 300 -9.09 10.18 -2.84
N ILE A 301 -7.84 10.08 -2.39
CA ILE A 301 -7.47 9.84 -1.00
C ILE A 301 -6.87 11.11 -0.40
N TYR A 302 -7.34 11.46 0.78
CA TYR A 302 -6.81 12.50 1.64
C TYR A 302 -6.47 11.93 3.01
N ASN A 303 -5.52 12.54 3.71
CA ASN A 303 -5.29 12.25 5.12
C ASN A 303 -6.55 12.57 5.94
N ARG A 304 -6.88 11.74 6.93
CA ARG A 304 -8.02 12.00 7.82
C ARG A 304 -7.82 13.27 8.67
N GLY A 305 -6.59 13.47 9.17
CA GLY A 305 -6.23 14.53 10.10
C GLY A 305 -6.27 15.95 9.51
N ASP A 306 -5.42 16.25 8.52
CA ASP A 306 -5.31 17.58 7.90
C ASP A 306 -6.08 17.70 6.57
N ASN A 307 -6.60 16.59 6.04
CA ASN A 307 -7.20 16.49 4.71
C ASN A 307 -6.24 16.87 3.56
N ALA A 308 -4.92 16.74 3.77
CA ALA A 308 -3.95 16.85 2.70
C ALA A 308 -4.13 15.71 1.68
N PHE A 309 -3.98 16.03 0.39
CA PHE A 309 -4.06 15.05 -0.69
C PHE A 309 -2.94 14.02 -0.61
N VAL A 310 -3.29 12.74 -0.71
CA VAL A 310 -2.37 11.60 -0.66
C VAL A 310 -2.13 11.02 -2.05
N GLY A 311 -3.20 10.79 -2.81
CA GLY A 311 -3.14 10.20 -4.14
C GLY A 311 -4.52 9.76 -4.63
N SER A 312 -4.56 9.01 -5.73
CA SER A 312 -5.82 8.46 -6.27
C SER A 312 -5.61 7.06 -6.86
N PHE A 313 -6.68 6.27 -6.89
CA PHE A 313 -6.64 4.91 -7.44
C PHE A 313 -7.87 4.56 -8.27
N LYS A 314 -7.73 3.55 -9.14
CA LYS A 314 -8.79 2.94 -9.94
C LYS A 314 -8.87 1.44 -9.71
N ILE A 315 -10.09 0.92 -9.62
CA ILE A 315 -10.33 -0.52 -9.60
C ILE A 315 -10.48 -0.99 -11.04
N THR A 316 -9.53 -1.79 -11.51
CA THR A 316 -9.50 -2.38 -12.85
C THR A 316 -9.76 -3.88 -12.81
N ASP A 317 -10.10 -4.47 -13.95
CA ASP A 317 -10.36 -5.91 -14.10
C ASP A 317 -9.24 -6.77 -13.49
N GLY A 318 -9.63 -7.83 -12.77
CA GLY A 318 -8.67 -8.78 -12.21
C GLY A 318 -9.34 -9.94 -11.48
N GLY A 319 -8.68 -11.10 -11.45
CA GLY A 319 -9.18 -12.28 -10.72
C GLY A 319 -10.51 -12.83 -11.23
N GLY A 320 -10.89 -12.51 -12.48
CA GLY A 320 -12.19 -12.89 -13.02
C GLY A 320 -13.36 -12.06 -12.47
N VAL A 321 -13.08 -10.85 -11.96
CA VAL A 321 -14.03 -9.79 -11.60
C VAL A 321 -13.67 -8.53 -12.41
N ASP A 322 -14.66 -7.81 -12.93
CA ASP A 322 -14.44 -6.58 -13.69
C ASP A 322 -14.16 -5.37 -12.78
N GLY A 323 -13.61 -4.32 -13.38
CA GLY A 323 -13.32 -3.06 -12.70
C GLY A 323 -14.57 -2.30 -12.27
N VAL A 324 -14.36 -1.11 -11.73
CA VAL A 324 -15.45 -0.19 -11.35
C VAL A 324 -15.57 0.92 -12.38
N ASN A 325 -16.80 1.22 -12.80
CA ASN A 325 -17.09 2.38 -13.64
C ASN A 325 -18.29 3.17 -13.11
N GLY A 326 -18.22 4.50 -13.17
CA GLY A 326 -19.37 5.39 -12.92
C GLY A 326 -19.95 5.32 -11.50
N GLN A 327 -19.13 4.96 -10.53
CA GLN A 327 -19.59 4.58 -9.20
C GLN A 327 -20.27 5.69 -8.39
N ASP A 328 -21.26 5.30 -7.59
CA ASP A 328 -21.93 6.16 -6.60
C ASP A 328 -21.31 5.96 -5.19
N GLY A 329 -21.84 5.01 -4.42
CA GLY A 329 -21.51 4.76 -3.02
C GLY A 329 -20.24 3.95 -2.78
N ILE A 330 -19.58 4.25 -1.65
CA ILE A 330 -18.37 3.57 -1.17
C ILE A 330 -18.40 3.44 0.35
N ASP A 331 -17.74 2.42 0.88
CA ASP A 331 -17.47 2.30 2.32
C ASP A 331 -16.09 1.65 2.55
N VAL A 332 -15.54 1.83 3.75
CA VAL A 332 -14.25 1.26 4.11
C VAL A 332 -14.17 0.93 5.60
N ASN A 333 -13.53 -0.19 5.92
CA ASN A 333 -13.13 -0.49 7.29
C ASN A 333 -11.66 -0.92 7.34
N ASN A 334 -11.04 -0.69 8.49
CA ASN A 334 -9.64 -1.06 8.77
C ASN A 334 -9.52 -2.39 9.53
N PHE A 335 -10.62 -2.86 10.13
CA PHE A 335 -10.62 -4.02 11.02
C PHE A 335 -10.59 -5.36 10.24
N PRO A 336 -9.79 -6.35 10.65
CA PRO A 336 -9.68 -7.63 9.95
C PRO A 336 -11.02 -8.38 9.88
N LEU A 337 -11.42 -8.79 8.67
CA LEU A 337 -12.68 -9.54 8.43
C LEU A 337 -12.41 -11.01 8.05
N GLY A 338 -11.37 -11.59 8.66
CA GLY A 338 -10.91 -12.95 8.35
C GLY A 338 -9.90 -13.03 7.20
N PRO A 339 -9.54 -14.24 6.75
CA PRO A 339 -8.40 -14.46 5.84
C PRO A 339 -8.51 -13.78 4.48
N SER A 340 -9.73 -13.55 3.97
CA SER A 340 -9.94 -12.88 2.69
C SER A 340 -9.68 -11.37 2.75
N TYR A 341 -9.81 -10.77 3.93
CA TYR A 341 -9.69 -9.32 4.16
C TYR A 341 -8.93 -9.04 5.46
N PRO A 342 -7.64 -9.46 5.55
CA PRO A 342 -6.87 -9.41 6.79
C PRO A 342 -6.52 -7.99 7.25
N ALA A 343 -6.63 -7.01 6.34
CA ALA A 343 -6.35 -5.60 6.59
C ALA A 343 -7.61 -4.71 6.55
N GLY A 344 -8.79 -5.33 6.54
CA GLY A 344 -10.05 -4.66 6.26
C GLY A 344 -10.45 -4.68 4.78
N LEU A 345 -11.57 -4.03 4.50
CA LEU A 345 -12.31 -4.10 3.25
C LEU A 345 -12.67 -2.68 2.79
N PHE A 346 -12.50 -2.42 1.50
CA PHE A 346 -13.05 -1.29 0.77
C PHE A 346 -14.16 -1.81 -0.16
N THR A 347 -15.32 -1.17 -0.15
CA THR A 347 -16.44 -1.47 -1.06
C THR A 347 -16.74 -0.28 -1.97
N SER A 348 -17.17 -0.59 -3.19
CA SER A 348 -17.66 0.41 -4.14
C SER A 348 -18.79 -0.16 -4.95
N GLN A 349 -19.82 0.65 -5.20
CA GLN A 349 -20.79 0.38 -6.25
C GLN A 349 -20.10 0.36 -7.62
N ASP A 350 -20.64 -0.41 -8.56
CA ASP A 350 -20.24 -0.43 -9.96
C ASP A 350 -21.44 -0.25 -10.89
N HIS A 351 -21.40 0.81 -11.70
CA HIS A 351 -22.49 1.18 -12.59
C HIS A 351 -22.59 0.28 -13.82
N ASN A 352 -21.46 -0.28 -14.27
CA ASN A 352 -21.36 -1.07 -15.50
C ASN A 352 -20.79 -2.47 -15.22
N ASN A 353 -21.55 -3.29 -14.52
CA ASN A 353 -21.17 -4.68 -14.28
C ASN A 353 -21.27 -5.53 -15.58
N THR A 354 -20.12 -5.89 -16.14
CA THR A 354 -19.97 -6.51 -17.46
C THR A 354 -19.67 -8.01 -17.43
N ASN A 355 -19.41 -8.59 -16.27
CA ASN A 355 -18.68 -9.85 -16.20
C ASN A 355 -19.55 -11.10 -16.46
N ALA A 356 -19.61 -11.53 -17.73
CA ALA A 356 -20.34 -12.73 -18.16
C ALA A 356 -19.61 -14.05 -17.87
N GLY A 357 -18.34 -14.01 -17.44
CA GLY A 357 -17.48 -15.19 -17.28
C GLY A 357 -17.72 -16.04 -16.03
N ASN A 358 -18.41 -15.49 -15.02
CA ASN A 358 -18.69 -16.16 -13.74
C ASN A 358 -20.20 -16.32 -13.47
N GLY A 359 -21.07 -15.96 -14.43
CA GLY A 359 -22.52 -16.01 -14.29
C GLY A 359 -23.18 -14.78 -13.67
N ASN A 360 -22.42 -13.71 -13.39
CA ASN A 360 -22.91 -12.47 -12.76
C ASN A 360 -23.13 -11.28 -13.73
N SER A 361 -23.14 -11.49 -15.05
CA SER A 361 -23.39 -10.39 -16.01
C SER A 361 -24.82 -9.86 -15.93
N GLY A 362 -24.99 -8.54 -15.86
CA GLY A 362 -26.29 -7.90 -15.96
C GLY A 362 -26.39 -6.62 -15.15
N ASN A 363 -27.28 -6.61 -14.17
CA ASN A 363 -27.54 -5.45 -13.32
C ASN A 363 -26.30 -5.03 -12.50
N GLN A 364 -26.35 -3.81 -11.97
CA GLN A 364 -25.32 -3.24 -11.12
C GLN A 364 -25.08 -4.07 -9.85
N ASN A 365 -23.87 -3.95 -9.29
CA ASN A 365 -23.48 -4.63 -8.06
C ASN A 365 -22.44 -3.80 -7.28
N HIS A 366 -21.78 -4.42 -6.30
CA HIS A 366 -20.72 -3.79 -5.53
C HIS A 366 -19.44 -4.63 -5.60
N LYS A 367 -18.30 -3.98 -5.80
CA LYS A 367 -16.97 -4.62 -5.77
C LYS A 367 -16.39 -4.57 -4.36
N LEU A 368 -15.72 -5.66 -3.98
CA LEU A 368 -15.07 -5.82 -2.68
C LEU A 368 -13.56 -5.88 -2.91
N VAL A 369 -12.83 -4.94 -2.32
CA VAL A 369 -11.37 -4.82 -2.48
C VAL A 369 -10.70 -4.92 -1.11
N SER A 370 -9.76 -5.85 -0.96
CA SER A 370 -8.92 -5.90 0.24
C SER A 370 -8.15 -4.59 0.40
N TRP A 371 -8.27 -3.95 1.57
CA TRP A 371 -7.55 -2.70 1.87
C TRP A 371 -6.04 -2.89 1.74
N GLN A 372 -5.52 -4.07 2.08
CA GLN A 372 -4.10 -4.43 1.90
C GLN A 372 -3.64 -4.19 0.46
N ARG A 373 -4.45 -4.56 -0.54
CA ARG A 373 -4.09 -4.37 -1.95
C ARG A 373 -4.06 -2.90 -2.35
N ILE A 374 -4.98 -2.10 -1.80
CA ILE A 374 -4.98 -0.65 -2.01
C ILE A 374 -3.72 -0.06 -1.37
N ALA A 375 -3.45 -0.39 -0.11
CA ALA A 375 -2.31 0.15 0.61
C ALA A 375 -0.96 -0.19 -0.04
N ASP A 376 -0.78 -1.45 -0.47
CA ASP A 376 0.45 -1.95 -1.10
C ASP A 376 0.71 -1.37 -2.49
N ALA A 377 -0.33 -0.90 -3.19
CA ALA A 377 -0.20 -0.35 -4.53
C ALA A 377 0.34 1.10 -4.53
N PHE A 378 0.34 1.79 -3.39
CA PHE A 378 0.86 3.15 -3.26
C PHE A 378 2.34 3.16 -2.87
N SER A 379 3.04 4.22 -3.28
CA SER A 379 4.42 4.51 -2.88
C SER A 379 4.53 5.99 -2.46
N PRO A 380 4.75 6.30 -1.17
CA PRO A 380 4.87 5.36 -0.06
C PRO A 380 3.57 4.58 0.20
N ARG A 381 3.71 3.38 0.77
CA ARG A 381 2.61 2.48 1.14
C ARG A 381 1.62 3.20 2.07
N LEU A 382 0.31 3.02 1.85
CA LEU A 382 -0.69 3.59 2.76
C LEU A 382 -0.71 2.86 4.11
N LEU A 383 -1.24 3.55 5.13
CA LEU A 383 -1.44 3.02 6.47
C LEU A 383 -2.31 1.75 6.43
N VAL A 384 -1.83 0.72 7.11
CA VAL A 384 -2.62 -0.45 7.48
C VAL A 384 -2.60 -0.54 9.00
N ASP A 385 -3.67 -0.07 9.62
CA ASP A 385 -3.87 -0.17 11.06
C ASP A 385 -5.09 -1.06 11.34
N THR A 386 -4.83 -2.33 11.60
CA THR A 386 -5.87 -3.33 11.91
C THR A 386 -6.28 -3.34 13.37
N THR A 387 -5.68 -2.46 14.18
CA THR A 387 -5.76 -2.53 15.63
C THR A 387 -6.76 -1.54 16.22
N PHE A 388 -7.33 -0.67 15.39
CA PHE A 388 -8.50 0.12 15.71
C PHE A 388 -9.77 -0.69 15.45
N ASP A 389 -10.60 -0.88 16.47
CA ASP A 389 -11.89 -1.58 16.36
C ASP A 389 -13.03 -0.56 16.40
N PRO A 390 -13.70 -0.25 15.27
CA PRO A 390 -14.77 0.75 15.24
C PRO A 390 -15.98 0.36 16.09
N ARG A 391 -16.09 -0.90 16.53
CA ARG A 391 -17.14 -1.35 17.45
C ARG A 391 -16.90 -0.90 18.89
N GLN A 392 -15.72 -0.39 19.22
CA GLN A 392 -15.43 0.16 20.54
C GLN A 392 -15.95 1.60 20.69
N ILE A 393 -16.32 2.27 19.60
CA ILE A 393 -16.96 3.59 19.66
C ILE A 393 -18.33 3.43 20.35
N GLY A 394 -18.49 4.07 21.50
CA GLY A 394 -19.74 4.07 22.27
C GLY A 394 -20.01 2.81 23.12
N ALA A 395 -19.04 1.92 23.34
CA ALA A 395 -19.24 0.72 24.17
C ALA A 395 -19.23 1.02 25.69
N GLU A 396 -19.97 0.25 26.48
CA GLU A 396 -20.01 0.42 27.94
C GLU A 396 -18.69 -0.03 28.59
N GLY A 397 -17.96 0.90 29.22
CA GLY A 397 -16.65 0.62 29.83
C GLY A 397 -15.49 0.51 28.83
N GLY A 398 -15.75 0.71 27.54
CA GLY A 398 -14.73 0.77 26.48
C GLY A 398 -15.07 1.89 25.51
N GLY A 399 -14.25 2.94 25.46
CA GLY A 399 -14.34 4.00 24.45
C GLY A 399 -15.22 5.19 24.85
N GLY A 400 -14.79 5.92 25.89
CA GLY A 400 -15.40 7.18 26.30
C GLY A 400 -14.56 7.91 27.35
N ASP A 401 -13.24 7.96 27.13
CA ASP A 401 -12.26 8.97 27.56
C ASP A 401 -10.89 8.41 27.11
N PRO A 402 -10.23 8.89 26.03
CA PRO A 402 -8.79 8.89 26.10
C PRO A 402 -8.52 9.84 27.25
N GLY A 403 -8.21 9.32 28.44
CA GLY A 403 -7.90 10.17 29.61
C GLY A 403 -7.01 11.33 29.19
N PRO A 404 -7.07 12.48 29.89
CA PRO A 404 -6.56 13.76 29.41
C PRO A 404 -5.26 13.54 28.65
N ASP A 405 -5.28 13.85 27.36
CA ASP A 405 -4.18 13.55 26.47
C ASP A 405 -2.87 13.90 27.17
N THR A 406 -2.03 12.88 27.39
CA THR A 406 -0.74 13.01 28.06
C THR A 406 0.41 12.77 27.09
N THR A 407 0.11 12.58 25.80
CA THR A 407 1.12 12.25 24.80
C THR A 407 1.61 13.58 24.23
N PRO A 408 2.89 13.93 24.41
CA PRO A 408 3.38 15.14 23.79
C PRO A 408 3.52 14.99 22.27
N PRO A 409 3.34 16.09 21.52
CA PRO A 409 3.68 16.12 20.11
C PRO A 409 5.19 15.91 19.93
N ASP A 410 5.61 15.26 18.87
CA ASP A 410 7.01 15.18 18.44
C ASP A 410 7.20 16.02 17.17
N THR A 411 8.17 16.92 17.18
CA THR A 411 8.43 17.82 16.05
C THR A 411 9.47 17.27 15.09
N SER A 412 9.38 17.68 13.82
CA SER A 412 10.34 17.28 12.79
C SER A 412 10.60 18.44 11.85
N ILE A 413 11.87 18.71 11.54
CA ILE A 413 12.29 19.73 10.57
C ILE A 413 12.32 19.11 9.18
N THR A 414 11.33 19.46 8.36
CA THR A 414 11.09 18.88 7.04
C THR A 414 11.89 19.54 5.91
N ASP A 415 12.28 20.82 6.07
CA ASP A 415 13.14 21.52 5.11
C ASP A 415 13.91 22.66 5.78
N GLY A 416 15.03 23.07 5.18
CA GLY A 416 15.84 24.21 5.57
C GLY A 416 17.34 24.02 5.40
N PRO A 417 18.16 25.05 5.68
CA PRO A 417 19.61 24.95 5.56
C PRO A 417 20.18 23.81 6.41
N SER A 418 21.09 23.05 5.81
CA SER A 418 21.92 22.05 6.48
C SER A 418 23.35 22.13 5.92
N GLY A 419 24.33 21.70 6.70
CA GLY A 419 25.73 21.78 6.29
C GLY A 419 26.23 23.23 6.20
N THR A 420 27.02 23.57 5.17
CA THR A 420 27.57 24.91 4.98
C THR A 420 26.82 25.68 3.89
N SER A 421 26.45 26.93 4.17
CA SER A 421 25.74 27.83 3.27
C SER A 421 26.45 29.18 3.17
N ALA A 422 26.43 29.81 1.99
CA ALA A 422 26.86 31.20 1.83
C ALA A 422 25.73 32.22 2.09
N SER A 423 24.50 31.75 2.31
CA SER A 423 23.34 32.59 2.56
C SER A 423 23.33 33.05 4.02
N THR A 424 23.24 34.36 4.25
CA THR A 424 22.97 34.96 5.57
C THR A 424 21.48 34.93 5.93
N SER A 425 20.66 34.19 5.17
CA SER A 425 19.24 33.96 5.44
C SER A 425 18.92 32.47 5.48
N ALA A 426 17.97 32.09 6.33
CA ALA A 426 17.53 30.73 6.54
C ALA A 426 16.00 30.66 6.57
N GLU A 427 15.42 29.64 5.95
CA GLU A 427 14.00 29.31 6.07
C GLU A 427 13.88 27.85 6.49
N PHE A 428 13.10 27.58 7.52
CA PHE A 428 12.81 26.23 8.00
C PHE A 428 11.34 25.92 7.81
N THR A 429 11.05 24.73 7.27
CA THR A 429 9.71 24.12 7.37
C THR A 429 9.80 22.95 8.34
N PHE A 430 8.74 22.77 9.11
CA PHE A 430 8.64 21.74 10.14
C PHE A 430 7.19 21.33 10.35
N THR A 431 7.01 20.16 10.94
CA THR A 431 5.73 19.53 11.27
C THR A 431 5.77 18.98 12.70
N ALA A 432 4.62 18.56 13.22
CA ALA A 432 4.49 17.79 14.45
C ALA A 432 3.66 16.53 14.17
N THR A 433 3.82 15.50 14.99
CA THR A 433 3.03 14.25 14.92
C THR A 433 1.53 14.47 15.14
N GLU A 434 1.16 15.60 15.73
CA GLU A 434 -0.22 16.01 15.97
C GLU A 434 -0.38 17.54 15.94
N PRO A 435 -1.62 18.07 15.84
CA PRO A 435 -1.87 19.50 15.83
C PRO A 435 -1.43 20.19 17.15
N GLY A 436 -0.64 21.25 17.04
CA GLY A 436 -0.20 22.03 18.20
C GLY A 436 0.28 23.44 17.83
N THR A 437 0.61 24.23 18.85
CA THR A 437 1.29 25.52 18.69
C THR A 437 2.80 25.31 18.70
N PHE A 438 3.50 25.87 17.71
CA PHE A 438 4.95 25.76 17.61
C PHE A 438 5.65 26.91 18.33
N GLU A 439 6.77 26.58 18.97
CA GLU A 439 7.75 27.53 19.46
C GLU A 439 9.11 27.22 18.83
N CYS A 440 9.83 28.25 18.42
CA CYS A 440 11.13 28.15 17.76
C CYS A 440 12.18 28.90 18.56
N ALA A 441 13.42 28.41 18.55
CA ALA A 441 14.60 29.08 19.06
C ALA A 441 15.72 29.06 18.01
N LEU A 442 16.60 30.06 18.08
CA LEU A 442 17.82 30.15 17.27
C LEU A 442 19.02 30.32 18.19
N ASP A 443 20.08 29.56 17.96
CA ASP A 443 21.38 29.63 18.65
C ASP A 443 21.29 29.51 20.18
N GLY A 444 20.38 28.66 20.67
CA GLY A 444 20.12 28.47 22.10
C GLY A 444 19.40 29.65 22.77
N GLY A 445 18.79 30.55 21.98
CA GLY A 445 17.93 31.62 22.46
C GLY A 445 16.64 31.13 23.12
N ALA A 446 15.84 32.07 23.63
CA ALA A 446 14.53 31.73 24.20
C ALA A 446 13.56 31.24 23.10
N PHE A 447 12.70 30.27 23.46
CA PHE A 447 11.60 29.84 22.61
C PHE A 447 10.59 30.96 22.42
N GLU A 448 10.25 31.25 21.17
CA GLU A 448 9.21 32.20 20.78
C GLU A 448 8.19 31.53 19.86
N GLY A 449 6.91 31.90 20.01
CA GLY A 449 5.84 31.40 19.14
C GLY A 449 6.16 31.61 17.66
N CYS A 450 6.03 30.56 16.86
CA CYS A 450 6.35 30.58 15.44
C CYS A 450 5.33 29.78 14.62
N ALA A 451 5.40 29.94 13.29
CA ALA A 451 4.65 29.16 12.33
C ALA A 451 5.61 28.59 11.28
N SER A 452 5.24 27.45 10.71
CA SER A 452 5.94 26.86 9.57
C SER A 452 5.40 27.50 8.28
N PRO A 453 6.26 28.06 7.40
CA PRO A 453 7.70 28.16 7.51
C PRO A 453 8.19 29.34 8.39
N LYS A 454 9.32 29.15 9.08
CA LYS A 454 10.00 30.19 9.88
C LYS A 454 11.24 30.72 9.13
N ARG A 455 11.31 32.04 8.92
CA ARG A 455 12.44 32.72 8.26
C ARG A 455 13.32 33.50 9.25
N TYR A 456 14.62 33.47 9.02
CA TYR A 456 15.65 34.31 9.63
C TYR A 456 16.45 35.03 8.54
N ALA A 457 16.86 36.27 8.80
CA ALA A 457 17.65 37.09 7.90
C ALA A 457 18.82 37.72 8.65
N ASP A 458 19.82 38.20 7.90
CA ASP A 458 21.00 38.91 8.42
C ASP A 458 21.78 38.13 9.48
N LEU A 459 21.80 36.80 9.36
CA LEU A 459 22.57 35.91 10.20
C LEU A 459 24.07 36.11 9.95
N ALA A 460 24.85 36.14 11.01
CA ALA A 460 26.30 36.30 10.92
C ALA A 460 26.95 35.08 10.27
N ALA A 461 28.18 35.24 9.76
CA ALA A 461 28.99 34.06 9.44
C ALA A 461 29.34 33.31 10.73
N GLY A 462 29.17 31.99 10.74
CA GLY A 462 29.30 31.17 11.95
C GLY A 462 28.31 30.01 12.00
N SER A 463 28.47 29.15 13.01
CA SER A 463 27.54 28.04 13.24
C SER A 463 26.25 28.57 13.84
N HIS A 464 25.13 28.07 13.33
CA HIS A 464 23.79 28.35 13.81
C HIS A 464 23.04 27.06 14.13
N VAL A 465 22.15 27.12 15.12
CA VAL A 465 21.28 26.00 15.52
C VAL A 465 19.84 26.48 15.55
N PHE A 466 18.98 25.85 14.77
CA PHE A 466 17.54 26.08 14.81
C PHE A 466 16.88 24.94 15.60
N THR A 467 16.11 25.30 16.62
CA THR A 467 15.36 24.34 17.44
C THR A 467 13.88 24.66 17.32
N VAL A 468 13.03 23.65 17.16
CA VAL A 468 11.57 23.79 17.16
C VAL A 468 10.93 22.77 18.08
N ARG A 469 9.85 23.16 18.75
CA ARG A 469 9.02 22.29 19.58
C ARG A 469 7.55 22.62 19.37
N ALA A 470 6.66 21.68 19.69
CA ALA A 470 5.22 21.90 19.65
C ALA A 470 4.62 21.72 21.04
N THR A 471 3.47 22.34 21.27
CA THR A 471 2.61 22.05 22.41
C THR A 471 1.21 21.80 21.88
N ASP A 472 0.62 20.66 22.23
CA ASP A 472 -0.71 20.29 21.78
C ASP A 472 -1.81 21.14 22.46
N ALA A 473 -3.08 20.85 22.14
CA ALA A 473 -4.22 21.53 22.75
C ALA A 473 -4.45 21.13 24.23
N ALA A 474 -3.90 20.00 24.68
CA ALA A 474 -3.97 19.51 26.06
C ALA A 474 -2.88 20.10 26.96
N GLY A 475 -1.88 20.76 26.39
CA GLY A 475 -0.78 21.41 27.09
C GLY A 475 0.48 20.54 27.22
N ASN A 476 0.55 19.38 26.55
CA ASN A 476 1.79 18.61 26.53
C ASN A 476 2.76 19.24 25.54
N ALA A 477 3.98 19.53 26.01
CA ALA A 477 5.04 20.09 25.19
C ALA A 477 6.00 18.99 24.76
N ASP A 478 6.41 19.04 23.50
CA ASP A 478 7.44 18.18 22.92
C ASP A 478 8.68 18.11 23.83
N PRO A 479 8.98 16.94 24.42
CA PRO A 479 10.10 16.76 25.33
C PRO A 479 11.45 16.67 24.60
N THR A 480 11.42 16.50 23.28
CA THR A 480 12.59 16.32 22.41
C THR A 480 12.51 17.26 21.20
N PRO A 481 12.64 18.59 21.41
CA PRO A 481 12.60 19.57 20.33
C PRO A 481 13.51 19.17 19.16
N ALA A 482 13.00 19.22 17.93
CA ALA A 482 13.80 18.96 16.75
C ALA A 482 14.84 20.07 16.55
N GLU A 483 16.09 19.67 16.28
CA GLU A 483 17.22 20.58 16.08
C GLU A 483 17.85 20.44 14.70
N ARG A 484 18.32 21.56 14.14
CA ARG A 484 19.09 21.61 12.90
C ARG A 484 20.26 22.58 13.04
N THR A 485 21.47 22.06 12.85
CA THR A 485 22.70 22.85 12.83
C THR A 485 23.16 23.13 11.40
N TRP A 486 23.60 24.35 11.12
CA TRP A 486 24.25 24.71 9.86
C TRP A 486 25.31 25.79 10.07
N LEU A 487 26.24 25.92 9.12
CA LEU A 487 27.31 26.90 9.11
C LEU A 487 27.07 27.94 8.01
N ILE A 488 27.12 29.22 8.34
CA ILE A 488 27.16 30.29 7.35
C ILE A 488 28.63 30.65 7.08
N ASP A 489 29.13 30.34 5.89
CA ASP A 489 30.46 30.72 5.42
C ASP A 489 30.33 31.64 4.20
N THR A 490 30.64 32.93 4.39
CA THR A 490 30.60 33.94 3.34
C THR A 490 31.96 34.15 2.66
N SER A 491 32.96 33.33 2.97
CA SER A 491 34.27 33.40 2.32
C SER A 491 34.19 32.97 0.85
N ALA A 492 34.91 33.69 -0.01
CA ALA A 492 34.98 33.33 -1.43
C ALA A 492 35.73 31.99 -1.60
N PRO A 493 35.21 31.05 -2.42
CA PRO A 493 35.89 29.79 -2.69
C PRO A 493 37.29 30.03 -3.29
N GLN A 494 38.28 29.30 -2.82
CA GLN A 494 39.64 29.30 -3.36
C GLN A 494 39.76 28.25 -4.46
N THR A 495 40.29 28.62 -5.63
CA THR A 495 40.54 27.67 -6.71
C THR A 495 41.88 26.98 -6.51
N GLN A 496 41.87 25.65 -6.39
CA GLN A 496 43.06 24.80 -6.38
C GLN A 496 43.11 23.98 -7.67
N ILE A 497 44.25 23.98 -8.36
CA ILE A 497 44.49 23.14 -9.53
C ILE A 497 45.61 22.16 -9.17
N LEU A 498 45.33 20.86 -9.30
CA LEU A 498 46.28 19.78 -9.07
C LEU A 498 46.63 19.13 -10.41
N THR A 499 47.92 18.89 -10.62
CA THR A 499 48.42 18.10 -11.74
C THR A 499 48.43 16.63 -11.37
N THR A 500 48.25 15.74 -12.36
CA THR A 500 48.42 14.31 -12.16
C THR A 500 49.82 13.99 -11.62
N THR A 501 49.89 13.20 -10.55
CA THR A 501 51.14 12.74 -9.93
C THR A 501 51.59 11.38 -10.45
N ALA A 502 50.62 10.57 -10.90
CA ALA A 502 50.85 9.37 -11.69
C ALA A 502 49.68 9.12 -12.65
N ASP A 503 49.95 8.54 -13.82
CA ASP A 503 48.93 8.01 -14.70
C ASP A 503 49.41 6.80 -15.53
N ALA A 504 48.47 5.96 -15.92
CA ALA A 504 48.70 4.83 -16.80
C ALA A 504 47.38 4.35 -17.38
N TYR A 505 47.42 3.60 -18.48
CA TYR A 505 46.29 2.80 -18.91
C TYR A 505 46.66 1.32 -18.95
N VAL A 506 45.64 0.48 -18.96
CA VAL A 506 45.79 -0.97 -19.12
C VAL A 506 44.96 -1.43 -20.31
N SER A 507 45.37 -2.52 -20.96
CA SER A 507 44.67 -3.06 -22.13
C SER A 507 44.50 -4.56 -22.02
N SER A 508 43.30 -5.07 -22.26
CA SER A 508 43.05 -6.52 -22.31
C SER A 508 43.79 -7.19 -23.47
N GLY A 509 44.14 -6.43 -24.52
CA GLY A 509 44.98 -6.88 -25.63
C GLY A 509 46.46 -7.07 -25.26
N GLY A 510 46.90 -6.57 -24.10
CA GLY A 510 48.26 -6.67 -23.59
C GLY A 510 48.27 -6.92 -22.09
N SER A 511 47.79 -8.10 -21.66
CA SER A 511 47.40 -8.34 -20.26
C SER A 511 48.51 -8.18 -19.21
N THR A 512 49.77 -8.33 -19.62
CA THR A 512 50.97 -8.18 -18.77
C THR A 512 51.83 -6.97 -19.17
N THR A 513 51.40 -6.17 -20.14
CA THR A 513 52.15 -5.00 -20.61
C THR A 513 51.83 -3.80 -19.73
N THR A 514 52.86 -3.03 -19.38
CA THR A 514 52.75 -1.76 -18.65
C THR A 514 52.76 -0.60 -19.64
N TYR A 515 51.84 0.35 -19.50
CA TYR A 515 51.76 1.53 -20.36
C TYR A 515 52.00 2.85 -19.62
N GLY A 516 52.55 2.83 -18.41
CA GLY A 516 52.76 4.02 -17.58
C GLY A 516 53.83 5.02 -18.06
N THR A 517 54.41 4.83 -19.25
CA THR A 517 55.25 5.86 -19.91
C THR A 517 54.69 6.29 -21.27
N ALA A 518 53.47 5.85 -21.60
CA ALA A 518 52.84 6.17 -22.86
C ALA A 518 52.34 7.60 -22.85
N ALA A 519 52.55 8.35 -23.94
CA ALA A 519 52.05 9.72 -24.09
C ALA A 519 50.50 9.81 -24.30
N LYS A 520 49.76 8.77 -23.91
CA LYS A 520 48.30 8.67 -24.02
C LYS A 520 47.71 7.79 -22.92
N LEU A 521 46.43 8.02 -22.64
CA LEU A 521 45.58 7.24 -21.75
C LEU A 521 44.38 6.76 -22.55
N ALA A 522 44.37 5.46 -22.87
CA ALA A 522 43.33 4.87 -23.70
C ALA A 522 42.14 4.37 -22.85
N VAL A 523 40.93 4.61 -23.36
CA VAL A 523 39.67 4.18 -22.75
C VAL A 523 38.79 3.56 -23.83
N ASP A 524 38.59 2.25 -23.78
CA ASP A 524 37.88 1.46 -24.81
C ASP A 524 37.23 0.22 -24.17
N ASN A 525 36.20 -0.35 -24.81
CA ASN A 525 35.59 -1.61 -24.42
C ASN A 525 36.02 -2.78 -25.32
N SER A 526 36.68 -2.53 -26.47
CA SER A 526 37.20 -3.60 -27.32
C SER A 526 38.49 -3.23 -28.11
N PRO A 527 39.69 -3.62 -27.63
CA PRO A 527 39.95 -4.31 -26.37
C PRO A 527 39.53 -3.46 -25.16
N VAL A 528 39.32 -4.08 -24.00
CA VAL A 528 38.96 -3.33 -22.79
C VAL A 528 40.18 -2.56 -22.31
N GLU A 529 40.08 -1.24 -22.34
CA GLU A 529 41.10 -0.30 -21.93
C GLU A 529 40.55 0.66 -20.88
N ASN A 530 41.23 0.74 -19.73
CA ASN A 530 40.89 1.65 -18.65
C ASN A 530 42.09 2.53 -18.32
N ALA A 531 41.84 3.82 -18.16
CA ALA A 531 42.85 4.77 -17.69
C ALA A 531 42.77 4.94 -16.17
N TYR A 532 43.92 5.19 -15.53
CA TYR A 532 44.08 5.41 -14.11
C TYR A 532 44.89 6.68 -13.88
N LEU A 533 44.47 7.50 -12.93
CA LEU A 533 45.05 8.80 -12.59
C LEU A 533 45.25 8.89 -11.08
N LYS A 534 46.28 9.62 -10.63
CA LYS A 534 46.49 10.01 -9.24
C LYS A 534 46.68 11.51 -9.07
N PHE A 535 46.16 12.05 -7.97
CA PHE A 535 46.36 13.42 -7.54
C PHE A 535 46.78 13.44 -6.07
N ASP A 536 47.69 14.34 -5.71
CA ASP A 536 48.10 14.53 -4.31
C ASP A 536 47.24 15.63 -3.66
N LEU A 537 46.42 15.23 -2.69
CA LEU A 537 45.51 16.10 -1.94
C LEU A 537 46.02 16.31 -0.51
N SER A 538 47.25 15.90 -0.18
CA SER A 538 47.81 15.95 1.18
C SER A 538 47.78 17.35 1.79
N ALA A 539 48.05 18.38 0.99
CA ALA A 539 48.04 19.77 1.43
C ALA A 539 46.63 20.37 1.66
N LEU A 540 45.57 19.62 1.34
CA LEU A 540 44.18 20.10 1.36
C LEU A 540 43.36 19.53 2.53
N ALA A 541 44.01 18.83 3.47
CA ALA A 541 43.35 18.33 4.67
C ALA A 541 42.56 19.45 5.40
N GLY A 542 41.32 19.15 5.78
CA GLY A 542 40.45 20.08 6.50
C GLY A 542 39.81 21.18 5.64
N LYS A 543 39.98 21.17 4.31
CA LYS A 543 39.22 22.04 3.40
C LYS A 543 37.87 21.40 3.03
N THR A 544 36.95 22.20 2.51
CA THR A 544 35.66 21.72 1.99
C THR A 544 35.65 21.86 0.48
N ILE A 545 35.36 20.78 -0.24
CA ILE A 545 35.23 20.82 -1.71
C ILE A 545 33.84 21.39 -2.06
N VAL A 546 33.82 22.59 -2.61
CA VAL A 546 32.62 23.26 -3.11
C VAL A 546 32.25 22.74 -4.51
N SER A 547 33.26 22.53 -5.37
CA SER A 547 33.08 21.85 -6.66
C SER A 547 34.38 21.19 -7.10
N ALA A 548 34.25 20.14 -7.91
CA ALA A 548 35.38 19.42 -8.48
C ALA A 548 35.17 19.18 -9.98
N LYS A 549 36.23 19.35 -10.77
CA LYS A 549 36.24 19.08 -12.21
C LYS A 549 37.53 18.37 -12.60
N LEU A 550 37.41 17.31 -13.40
CA LEU A 550 38.55 16.69 -14.07
C LEU A 550 38.70 17.27 -15.47
N GLN A 551 39.83 17.93 -15.73
CA GLN A 551 40.19 18.42 -17.05
C GLN A 551 40.96 17.34 -17.80
N LEU A 552 40.47 16.99 -18.99
CA LEU A 552 41.07 16.01 -19.90
C LEU A 552 41.22 16.63 -21.28
N ARG A 553 42.20 16.17 -22.06
CA ARG A 553 42.30 16.52 -23.48
C ARG A 553 42.38 15.27 -24.33
N ALA A 554 41.40 15.11 -25.21
CA ALA A 554 41.44 14.07 -26.22
C ALA A 554 42.51 14.39 -27.26
N THR A 555 43.27 13.38 -27.66
CA THR A 555 44.43 13.51 -28.53
C THR A 555 44.08 13.07 -29.95
N THR A 556 44.41 11.84 -30.32
CA THR A 556 44.36 11.32 -31.69
C THR A 556 43.05 10.61 -32.02
N SER A 557 42.33 10.10 -31.02
CA SER A 557 41.03 9.42 -31.19
C SER A 557 39.95 10.08 -30.34
N GLY A 558 38.70 9.90 -30.77
CA GLY A 558 37.50 10.34 -30.07
C GLY A 558 36.45 9.23 -30.14
N SER A 559 35.48 9.28 -29.23
CA SER A 559 34.45 8.25 -29.06
C SER A 559 33.07 8.90 -29.16
N VAL A 560 32.08 8.22 -29.75
CA VAL A 560 30.68 8.64 -29.68
C VAL A 560 29.98 8.18 -28.39
N GLY A 561 30.66 7.34 -27.58
CA GLY A 561 30.15 6.81 -26.33
C GLY A 561 30.45 7.67 -25.11
N THR A 562 30.13 7.15 -23.93
CA THR A 562 30.32 7.83 -22.64
C THR A 562 31.50 7.23 -21.87
N GLN A 563 32.39 8.08 -21.36
CA GLN A 563 33.51 7.70 -20.49
C GLN A 563 33.16 8.08 -19.05
N ASN A 564 33.20 7.11 -18.15
CA ASN A 564 32.79 7.27 -16.75
C ASN A 564 34.03 7.36 -15.86
N VAL A 565 34.08 8.39 -15.03
CA VAL A 565 35.10 8.58 -14.00
C VAL A 565 34.62 7.96 -12.69
N ARG A 566 35.47 7.17 -12.04
CA ARG A 566 35.17 6.41 -10.82
C ARG A 566 36.33 6.53 -9.82
N LEU A 567 36.04 6.35 -8.53
CA LEU A 567 37.09 6.15 -7.54
C LEU A 567 37.77 4.80 -7.77
N VAL A 568 39.05 4.74 -7.43
CA VAL A 568 39.83 3.51 -7.37
C VAL A 568 40.12 3.27 -5.89
N THR A 569 39.72 2.12 -5.37
CA THR A 569 39.76 1.83 -3.93
C THR A 569 41.14 1.46 -3.40
N ASP A 570 42.12 1.26 -4.29
CA ASP A 570 43.49 0.90 -3.95
C ASP A 570 44.45 1.89 -4.62
N ASP A 571 45.02 2.78 -3.83
CA ASP A 571 45.97 3.80 -4.25
C ASP A 571 47.43 3.32 -4.21
N THR A 572 47.71 2.03 -4.10
CA THR A 572 49.09 1.51 -4.02
C THR A 572 49.76 1.29 -5.38
N TRP A 573 49.01 1.37 -6.48
CA TRP A 573 49.53 1.10 -7.82
C TRP A 573 50.62 2.07 -8.27
N THR A 574 51.53 1.61 -9.13
CA THR A 574 52.60 2.43 -9.72
C THR A 574 52.57 2.34 -11.25
N GLU A 575 53.04 3.37 -11.95
CA GLU A 575 53.06 3.44 -13.42
C GLU A 575 53.84 2.26 -14.06
N SER A 576 54.90 1.80 -13.40
CA SER A 576 55.72 0.66 -13.82
C SER A 576 55.18 -0.70 -13.36
N GLY A 577 54.22 -0.73 -12.43
CA GLY A 577 53.61 -1.95 -11.91
C GLY A 577 52.24 -2.26 -12.49
N LEU A 578 51.55 -1.28 -13.07
CA LEU A 578 50.18 -1.41 -13.54
C LEU A 578 50.09 -2.15 -14.88
N THR A 579 49.47 -3.33 -14.85
CA THR A 579 49.11 -4.14 -16.02
C THR A 579 47.62 -4.47 -15.96
N TYR A 580 47.02 -4.95 -17.05
CA TYR A 580 45.61 -5.35 -17.02
C TYR A 580 45.34 -6.41 -15.93
N SER A 581 46.25 -7.35 -15.73
CA SER A 581 46.11 -8.41 -14.72
C SER A 581 46.29 -7.94 -13.27
N THR A 582 46.96 -6.80 -13.05
CA THR A 582 47.25 -6.26 -11.70
C THR A 582 46.45 -5.00 -11.38
N ARG A 583 45.57 -4.56 -12.30
CA ARG A 583 44.83 -3.32 -12.16
C ARG A 583 43.92 -3.33 -10.91
N PRO A 584 43.91 -2.26 -10.12
CA PRO A 584 42.89 -2.06 -9.10
C PRO A 584 41.47 -2.08 -9.68
N ALA A 585 40.52 -2.54 -8.87
CA ALA A 585 39.10 -2.48 -9.22
C ALA A 585 38.61 -1.03 -9.25
N LEU A 586 37.70 -0.74 -10.18
CA LEU A 586 37.00 0.54 -10.21
C LEU A 586 35.77 0.47 -9.30
N GLY A 587 35.52 1.54 -8.55
CA GLY A 587 34.33 1.66 -7.71
C GLY A 587 33.02 1.58 -8.51
N THR A 588 31.95 1.13 -7.87
CA THR A 588 30.64 0.92 -8.49
C THR A 588 29.89 2.23 -8.78
N SER A 589 30.19 3.31 -8.06
CA SER A 589 29.63 4.65 -8.27
C SER A 589 30.35 5.42 -9.37
N VAL A 590 29.59 6.09 -10.24
CA VAL A 590 30.12 7.04 -11.24
C VAL A 590 30.23 8.41 -10.58
N LEU A 591 31.44 8.98 -10.53
CA LEU A 591 31.69 10.31 -9.98
C LEU A 591 31.31 11.43 -10.94
N GLY A 592 31.49 11.16 -12.25
CA GLY A 592 31.21 12.05 -13.35
C GLY A 592 31.31 11.29 -14.67
N SER A 593 30.66 11.82 -15.70
CA SER A 593 30.65 11.21 -17.04
C SER A 593 31.00 12.24 -18.10
N LEU A 594 31.74 11.80 -19.09
CA LEU A 594 32.02 12.53 -20.31
C LEU A 594 31.26 11.85 -21.46
N GLY A 595 30.42 12.61 -22.16
CA GLY A 595 29.70 12.11 -23.34
C GLY A 595 30.61 11.99 -24.57
N PRO A 596 30.08 12.12 -25.80
CA PRO A 596 30.88 12.03 -27.01
C PRO A 596 32.12 12.96 -26.99
N VAL A 597 33.26 12.38 -27.36
CA VAL A 597 34.59 12.99 -27.37
C VAL A 597 35.06 13.13 -28.81
N SER A 598 35.49 14.33 -29.17
CA SER A 598 36.14 14.67 -30.43
C SER A 598 37.64 14.75 -30.21
N SER A 599 38.41 14.29 -31.19
CA SER A 599 39.88 14.40 -31.16
C SER A 599 40.35 15.85 -31.02
N ASN A 600 41.53 16.04 -30.44
CA ASN A 600 42.17 17.33 -30.20
C ASN A 600 41.31 18.36 -29.41
N THR A 601 40.38 17.89 -28.57
CA THR A 601 39.44 18.75 -27.82
C THR A 601 39.66 18.62 -26.31
N SER A 602 39.53 19.73 -25.58
CA SER A 602 39.63 19.75 -24.12
C SER A 602 38.24 19.66 -23.48
N TYR A 603 38.14 18.92 -22.39
CA TYR A 603 36.90 18.63 -21.68
C TYR A 603 37.06 18.91 -20.20
N GLU A 604 36.00 19.41 -19.58
CA GLU A 604 35.86 19.45 -18.12
C GLU A 604 34.76 18.47 -17.72
N VAL A 605 35.11 17.45 -16.95
CA VAL A 605 34.17 16.49 -16.41
C VAL A 605 33.79 16.94 -15.01
N PRO A 606 32.56 17.39 -14.75
CA PRO A 606 32.11 17.68 -13.39
C PRO A 606 32.15 16.39 -12.56
N LEU A 607 32.73 16.47 -11.36
CA LEU A 607 32.78 15.37 -10.41
C LEU A 607 31.92 15.68 -9.19
N THR A 608 31.37 14.64 -8.58
CA THR A 608 30.57 14.73 -7.36
C THR A 608 31.45 15.14 -6.17
N PRO A 609 31.31 16.36 -5.59
CA PRO A 609 32.24 16.87 -4.58
C PRO A 609 32.23 16.08 -3.27
N SER A 610 31.05 15.67 -2.81
CA SER A 610 30.89 14.90 -1.56
C SER A 610 31.61 13.56 -1.61
N ALA A 611 31.67 12.91 -2.79
CA ALA A 611 32.38 11.65 -2.97
C ALA A 611 33.91 11.79 -2.93
N LEU A 612 34.44 13.01 -3.09
CA LEU A 612 35.88 13.31 -3.02
C LEU A 612 36.30 13.90 -1.67
N GLN A 613 35.34 14.28 -0.82
CA GLN A 613 35.59 15.01 0.42
C GLN A 613 36.45 14.17 1.41
N GLY A 614 36.24 12.86 1.45
CA GLY A 614 37.01 11.93 2.29
C GLY A 614 38.45 11.69 1.82
N GLU A 615 38.78 12.08 0.58
CA GLU A 615 40.10 11.88 -0.03
C GLU A 615 41.06 13.05 0.27
N LEU A 616 40.56 14.15 0.84
CA LEU A 616 41.40 15.29 1.23
C LEU A 616 42.38 14.88 2.33
N GLY A 617 43.65 15.26 2.16
CA GLY A 617 44.73 14.85 3.05
C GLY A 617 45.46 13.58 2.61
N GLY A 618 45.00 12.91 1.54
CA GLY A 618 45.59 11.70 0.99
C GLY A 618 45.99 11.79 -0.47
N ILE A 619 46.16 10.62 -1.10
CA ILE A 619 46.30 10.46 -2.54
C ILE A 619 44.94 10.04 -3.09
N LEU A 620 44.40 10.82 -4.03
CA LEU A 620 43.20 10.43 -4.75
C LEU A 620 43.59 9.60 -5.97
N SER A 621 43.06 8.39 -6.13
CA SER A 621 43.09 7.69 -7.41
C SER A 621 41.72 7.62 -8.10
N LEU A 622 41.74 7.95 -9.39
CA LEU A 622 40.60 7.90 -10.29
C LEU A 622 40.84 6.89 -11.40
N GLY A 623 39.77 6.26 -11.85
CA GLY A 623 39.78 5.41 -13.04
C GLY A 623 38.72 5.85 -14.03
N ILE A 624 39.01 5.65 -15.32
CA ILE A 624 38.11 6.01 -16.42
C ILE A 624 37.84 4.77 -17.25
N ASN A 625 36.56 4.41 -17.40
CA ASN A 625 36.12 3.29 -18.21
C ASN A 625 34.99 3.68 -19.16
N THR A 626 34.77 2.87 -20.20
CA THR A 626 33.68 3.03 -21.16
C THR A 626 33.02 1.69 -21.46
N THR A 627 31.80 1.73 -22.00
CA THR A 627 31.14 0.58 -22.63
C THR A 627 31.18 0.67 -24.16
N SER A 628 31.78 1.73 -24.70
CA SER A 628 31.89 1.96 -26.15
C SER A 628 33.12 1.28 -26.72
N ASN A 629 32.97 0.70 -27.92
CA ASN A 629 34.02 -0.05 -28.62
C ASN A 629 34.85 0.81 -29.60
N ASP A 630 34.60 2.12 -29.65
CA ASP A 630 35.26 3.03 -30.60
C ASP A 630 36.40 3.85 -29.99
N GLY A 631 36.62 3.69 -28.68
CA GLY A 631 37.79 4.18 -27.94
C GLY A 631 38.00 5.70 -27.89
N ALA A 632 38.58 6.20 -26.81
CA ALA A 632 39.10 7.57 -26.74
C ALA A 632 40.51 7.58 -26.12
N ASP A 633 41.43 8.33 -26.75
CA ASP A 633 42.79 8.54 -26.25
C ASP A 633 42.91 9.94 -25.64
N PHE A 634 43.11 10.01 -24.32
CA PHE A 634 43.41 11.26 -23.62
C PHE A 634 44.92 11.46 -23.49
N GLY A 635 45.37 12.71 -23.35
CA GLY A 635 46.78 12.98 -23.04
C GLY A 635 47.14 12.49 -21.64
N SER A 636 48.30 11.85 -21.51
CA SER A 636 48.90 11.49 -20.22
C SER A 636 49.78 12.62 -19.67
N ARG A 637 50.39 12.40 -18.50
CA ARG A 637 51.35 13.31 -17.86
C ARG A 637 52.59 13.59 -18.71
N GLU A 638 52.95 12.70 -19.63
CA GLU A 638 54.09 12.87 -20.55
C GLU A 638 53.78 13.87 -21.68
N THR A 639 52.54 14.34 -21.78
CA THR A 639 52.12 15.32 -22.79
C THR A 639 52.20 16.75 -22.29
N THR A 640 52.08 17.72 -23.20
CA THR A 640 52.04 19.15 -22.86
C THR A 640 50.71 19.60 -22.25
N THR A 641 49.70 18.74 -22.25
CA THR A 641 48.36 19.01 -21.70
C THR A 641 47.90 17.83 -20.84
N PRO A 642 48.55 17.63 -19.69
CA PRO A 642 48.25 16.51 -18.80
C PRO A 642 46.88 16.69 -18.14
N PRO A 643 46.25 15.60 -17.65
CA PRO A 643 45.04 15.67 -16.84
C PRO A 643 45.25 16.58 -15.63
N LYS A 644 44.20 17.33 -15.26
CA LYS A 644 44.22 18.20 -14.08
C LYS A 644 42.94 18.04 -13.29
N LEU A 645 43.06 18.07 -11.96
CA LEU A 645 41.92 18.16 -11.07
C LEU A 645 41.78 19.61 -10.60
N VAL A 646 40.64 20.23 -10.90
CA VAL A 646 40.31 21.59 -10.48
C VAL A 646 39.29 21.52 -9.37
N LEU A 647 39.66 22.03 -8.19
CA LEU A 647 38.82 22.10 -7.01
C LEU A 647 38.49 23.56 -6.68
N GLN A 648 37.25 23.84 -6.33
CA GLN A 648 36.90 25.04 -5.57
C GLN A 648 36.79 24.66 -4.11
N LEU A 649 37.51 25.34 -3.23
CA LEU A 649 37.65 25.01 -1.81
C LEU A 649 37.05 26.13 -0.94
N GLY A 650 36.23 25.77 0.05
CA GLY A 650 35.77 26.68 1.11
C GLY A 650 36.85 26.93 2.18
N SER A 651 36.69 27.98 2.99
CA SER A 651 37.75 28.44 3.91
C SER A 651 38.06 27.48 5.07
N GLY A 652 37.17 26.52 5.39
CA GLY A 652 37.46 25.38 6.27
C GLY A 652 38.08 25.77 7.60
N THR A 653 37.54 26.79 8.28
CA THR A 653 37.92 27.13 9.67
C THR A 653 36.87 26.75 10.71
N GLY A 654 35.72 26.24 10.29
CA GLY A 654 34.91 25.41 11.17
C GLY A 654 35.44 23.98 11.06
N THR A 655 35.88 23.39 12.18
CA THR A 655 35.60 21.96 12.38
C THR A 655 34.17 21.73 11.87
N PRO A 656 33.92 20.74 10.98
CA PRO A 656 32.54 20.37 10.68
C PRO A 656 31.82 20.25 12.02
N PRO A 657 30.56 20.73 12.16
CA PRO A 657 29.81 20.40 13.37
C PRO A 657 29.96 18.89 13.53
N GLU A 658 30.49 18.48 14.67
CA GLU A 658 30.63 17.07 15.00
C GLU A 658 29.25 16.48 14.71
N ASP A 659 29.20 15.46 13.85
CA ASP A 659 27.97 14.75 13.65
C ASP A 659 27.57 14.23 15.02
N THR A 660 26.51 14.82 15.57
CA THR A 660 25.96 14.58 16.90
C THR A 660 24.59 13.90 16.80
N THR A 661 24.15 13.61 15.57
CA THR A 661 22.86 12.99 15.35
C THR A 661 22.99 11.52 15.70
N ALA A 662 22.25 11.07 16.71
CA ALA A 662 22.24 9.67 17.08
C ALA A 662 21.49 8.85 16.00
N PRO A 663 22.05 7.71 15.54
CA PRO A 663 21.33 6.81 14.66
C PRO A 663 20.04 6.31 15.31
N THR A 664 18.96 6.14 14.53
CA THR A 664 17.69 5.57 14.99
C THR A 664 17.36 4.32 14.19
N VAL A 665 16.55 3.41 14.76
CA VAL A 665 16.06 2.23 14.04
C VAL A 665 14.76 2.59 13.32
N THR A 666 14.80 2.61 11.99
CA THR A 666 13.68 3.01 11.12
C THR A 666 12.74 1.85 10.79
N SER A 667 13.21 0.61 10.86
CA SER A 667 12.37 -0.59 10.67
C SER A 667 12.99 -1.83 11.31
N VAL A 668 12.13 -2.79 11.68
CA VAL A 668 12.54 -4.08 12.27
C VAL A 668 11.80 -5.25 11.64
N THR A 669 12.44 -6.42 11.58
CA THR A 669 11.81 -7.70 11.24
C THR A 669 12.24 -8.74 12.28
N PRO A 670 11.38 -9.66 12.76
CA PRO A 670 9.93 -9.58 12.70
C PRO A 670 9.42 -8.23 13.23
N ALA A 671 8.28 -7.79 12.70
CA ALA A 671 7.67 -6.53 13.12
C ALA A 671 7.38 -6.54 14.62
N GLU A 672 7.37 -5.37 15.25
CA GLU A 672 7.04 -5.22 16.66
C GLU A 672 5.66 -5.80 16.97
N ASN A 673 5.62 -6.70 17.96
CA ASN A 673 4.48 -7.50 18.39
C ASN A 673 3.91 -8.48 17.35
N ALA A 674 4.67 -8.85 16.31
CA ALA A 674 4.21 -9.85 15.34
C ALA A 674 3.83 -11.17 16.03
N ALA A 675 2.62 -11.67 15.75
CA ALA A 675 2.21 -13.04 16.08
C ALA A 675 2.52 -13.93 14.86
N ASP A 676 3.13 -15.08 15.07
CA ASP A 676 3.52 -16.05 14.03
C ASP A 676 4.80 -15.74 13.23
N ALA A 677 5.80 -15.14 13.87
CA ALA A 677 7.13 -15.04 13.27
C ALA A 677 7.73 -16.43 12.95
N ALA A 678 8.40 -16.56 11.81
CA ALA A 678 9.02 -17.82 11.42
C ALA A 678 10.06 -18.26 12.45
N VAL A 679 10.00 -19.51 12.90
CA VAL A 679 10.98 -20.09 13.84
C VAL A 679 12.40 -20.18 13.28
N THR A 680 12.55 -20.07 11.96
CA THR A 680 13.84 -20.04 11.23
C THR A 680 14.19 -18.63 10.74
N GLY A 681 13.43 -17.60 11.13
CA GLY A 681 13.59 -16.26 10.58
C GLY A 681 14.74 -15.48 11.24
N ASN A 682 15.47 -14.72 10.43
CA ASN A 682 16.42 -13.74 10.94
C ASN A 682 15.67 -12.56 11.58
N VAL A 683 16.33 -11.91 12.53
CA VAL A 683 15.87 -10.66 13.15
C VAL A 683 16.68 -9.50 12.59
N THR A 684 16.05 -8.47 12.05
CA THR A 684 16.74 -7.34 11.42
C THR A 684 16.38 -6.00 12.06
N ALA A 685 17.31 -5.05 12.02
CA ALA A 685 17.09 -3.64 12.35
C ALA A 685 17.75 -2.76 11.29
N THR A 686 16.98 -1.86 10.67
CA THR A 686 17.50 -0.87 9.70
C THR A 686 17.69 0.46 10.39
N PHE A 687 18.83 1.10 10.18
CA PHE A 687 19.22 2.37 10.78
C PHE A 687 18.92 3.57 9.87
N SER A 688 18.72 4.74 10.47
CA SER A 688 18.51 6.02 9.77
C SER A 688 19.71 6.44 8.93
N GLU A 689 20.90 5.93 9.26
CA GLU A 689 22.17 6.29 8.64
C GLU A 689 23.18 5.14 8.68
N ALA A 690 24.36 5.38 8.11
CA ALA A 690 25.42 4.39 8.02
C ALA A 690 26.07 4.15 9.40
N MET A 691 26.06 2.89 9.85
CA MET A 691 26.66 2.49 11.12
C MET A 691 28.15 2.13 10.97
N ASP A 692 28.94 2.33 12.02
CA ASP A 692 30.26 1.69 12.14
C ASP A 692 30.07 0.18 12.33
N SER A 693 30.38 -0.56 11.27
CA SER A 693 30.28 -2.02 11.21
C SER A 693 31.01 -2.75 12.34
N THR A 694 32.03 -2.16 12.96
CA THR A 694 32.77 -2.78 14.07
C THR A 694 31.99 -2.77 15.39
N THR A 695 31.02 -1.87 15.51
CA THR A 695 30.20 -1.69 16.72
C THR A 695 28.87 -2.42 16.68
N VAL A 696 28.45 -2.91 15.51
CA VAL A 696 27.23 -3.73 15.32
C VAL A 696 27.60 -5.20 15.42
N ASN A 697 27.34 -5.82 16.57
CA ASN A 697 27.71 -7.21 16.85
C ASN A 697 26.74 -7.86 17.86
N ASN A 698 27.02 -9.09 18.28
CA ASN A 698 26.17 -9.87 19.20
C ASN A 698 26.07 -9.32 20.63
N THR A 699 26.78 -8.24 20.97
CA THR A 699 26.61 -7.53 22.25
C THR A 699 25.74 -6.29 22.14
N THR A 700 25.69 -5.68 20.96
CA THR A 700 24.94 -4.43 20.69
C THR A 700 23.62 -4.68 19.96
N PHE A 701 23.46 -5.84 19.32
CA PHE A 701 22.19 -6.35 18.82
C PHE A 701 21.96 -7.76 19.38
N THR A 702 20.95 -7.90 20.24
CA THR A 702 20.67 -9.12 20.99
C THR A 702 19.21 -9.56 20.81
N LEU A 703 18.98 -10.84 20.98
CA LEU A 703 17.66 -11.48 20.99
C LEU A 703 17.55 -12.33 22.25
N ALA A 704 16.45 -12.29 23.00
CA ALA A 704 16.25 -13.11 24.19
C ALA A 704 14.82 -13.69 24.22
N GLU A 705 14.65 -14.89 24.78
CA GLU A 705 13.32 -15.48 24.97
C GLU A 705 12.57 -14.77 26.11
N GLY A 706 11.37 -14.26 25.84
CA GLY A 706 10.55 -13.50 26.79
C GLY A 706 11.31 -12.33 27.41
N THR A 707 11.36 -12.28 28.73
CA THR A 707 12.09 -11.27 29.52
C THR A 707 13.46 -11.76 30.01
N SER A 708 14.01 -12.84 29.43
CA SER A 708 15.32 -13.37 29.80
C SER A 708 16.43 -12.33 29.58
N SER A 709 17.40 -12.29 30.48
CA SER A 709 18.63 -11.49 30.31
C SER A 709 19.73 -12.22 29.55
N THR A 710 19.55 -13.51 29.24
CA THR A 710 20.50 -14.33 28.49
C THR A 710 20.15 -14.28 27.01
N PRO A 711 21.01 -13.73 26.15
CA PRO A 711 20.77 -13.71 24.71
C PRO A 711 20.76 -15.12 24.10
N VAL A 712 19.98 -15.27 23.03
CA VAL A 712 20.04 -16.40 22.09
C VAL A 712 21.36 -16.31 21.34
N ASP A 713 22.07 -17.45 21.22
CA ASP A 713 23.28 -17.53 20.42
C ASP A 713 22.96 -17.23 18.95
N ALA A 714 23.59 -16.20 18.39
CA ALA A 714 23.32 -15.71 17.05
C ALA A 714 24.57 -15.08 16.41
N VAL A 715 24.57 -15.01 15.07
CA VAL A 715 25.55 -14.25 14.29
C VAL A 715 24.92 -12.93 13.88
N VAL A 716 25.61 -11.81 14.11
CA VAL A 716 25.15 -10.48 13.70
C VAL A 716 26.04 -9.96 12.57
N ASN A 717 25.42 -9.55 11.47
CA ASN A 717 26.10 -8.94 10.32
C ASN A 717 25.44 -7.61 9.95
N LEU A 718 26.24 -6.63 9.52
CA LEU A 718 25.75 -5.37 8.97
C LEU A 718 25.98 -5.35 7.45
N SER A 719 24.94 -5.02 6.69
CA SER A 719 25.03 -4.75 5.25
C SER A 719 24.24 -3.48 4.93
N ASN A 720 24.89 -2.52 4.28
CA ASN A 720 24.38 -1.15 4.16
C ASN A 720 24.04 -0.59 5.55
N ASN A 721 22.78 -0.20 5.77
CA ASN A 721 22.27 0.30 7.05
C ASN A 721 21.38 -0.74 7.76
N THR A 722 21.43 -2.02 7.40
CA THR A 722 20.59 -3.05 8.03
C THR A 722 21.44 -4.08 8.76
N ALA A 723 21.29 -4.14 10.08
CA ALA A 723 21.83 -5.22 10.89
C ALA A 723 20.91 -6.44 10.81
N THR A 724 21.49 -7.61 10.62
CA THR A 724 20.80 -8.91 10.61
C THR A 724 21.39 -9.79 11.72
N LEU A 725 20.56 -10.20 12.65
CA LEU A 725 20.81 -11.18 13.69
C LEU A 725 20.22 -12.52 13.22
N ASP A 726 21.08 -13.51 13.02
CA ASP A 726 20.76 -14.85 12.57
C ASP A 726 20.94 -15.85 13.73
N PRO A 727 19.85 -16.34 14.35
CA PRO A 727 19.91 -17.32 15.43
C PRO A 727 20.61 -18.61 14.99
N SER A 728 21.61 -19.05 15.76
CA SER A 728 22.39 -20.26 15.45
C SER A 728 21.59 -21.58 15.50
N ALA A 729 20.39 -21.54 16.09
CA ALA A 729 19.42 -22.61 16.11
C ALA A 729 18.00 -22.03 15.94
N ASN A 730 17.08 -22.86 15.45
CA ASN A 730 15.68 -22.47 15.32
C ASN A 730 15.12 -22.00 16.67
N LEU A 731 14.33 -20.92 16.61
CA LEU A 731 13.58 -20.40 17.73
C LEU A 731 12.49 -21.39 18.16
N LYS A 732 12.10 -21.36 19.44
CA LYS A 732 11.07 -22.26 19.98
C LYS A 732 9.70 -21.86 19.46
N PRO A 733 8.90 -22.78 18.88
CA PRO A 733 7.55 -22.48 18.42
C PRO A 733 6.63 -21.93 19.52
N GLY A 734 5.79 -20.96 19.19
CA GLY A 734 4.83 -20.34 20.11
C GLY A 734 5.45 -19.52 21.25
N ALA A 735 6.76 -19.27 21.22
CA ALA A 735 7.46 -18.49 22.23
C ALA A 735 7.58 -17.02 21.81
N GLN A 736 7.46 -16.12 22.80
CA GLN A 736 7.76 -14.69 22.64
C GLN A 736 9.27 -14.47 22.75
N TYR A 737 9.81 -13.60 21.90
CA TYR A 737 11.19 -13.15 21.91
C TYR A 737 11.24 -11.62 21.97
N THR A 738 12.28 -11.10 22.63
CA THR A 738 12.59 -9.68 22.75
C THR A 738 13.92 -9.41 22.06
N ALA A 739 13.89 -8.56 21.04
CA ALA A 739 15.07 -8.08 20.35
C ALA A 739 15.46 -6.69 20.85
N ARG A 740 16.76 -6.42 20.95
CA ARG A 740 17.29 -5.16 21.49
C ARG A 740 18.53 -4.71 20.75
N VAL A 741 18.51 -3.45 20.30
CA VAL A 741 19.66 -2.75 19.76
C VAL A 741 20.07 -1.63 20.72
N THR A 742 21.32 -1.67 21.20
CA THR A 742 21.86 -0.68 22.12
C THR A 742 23.38 -0.56 21.98
N GLY A 743 23.91 0.66 22.06
CA GLY A 743 25.36 0.90 22.11
C GLY A 743 26.12 0.71 20.79
N ALA A 744 25.47 0.28 19.71
CA ALA A 744 26.02 0.38 18.36
C ALA A 744 26.19 1.87 17.99
N LYS A 745 27.18 2.19 17.15
CA LYS A 745 27.55 3.56 16.82
C LYS A 745 27.65 3.79 15.32
N ASP A 746 27.49 5.03 14.90
CA ASP A 746 27.88 5.48 13.56
C ASP A 746 29.40 5.70 13.44
N SER A 747 29.84 6.14 12.26
CA SER A 747 31.25 6.45 11.98
C SER A 747 31.75 7.71 12.68
N ALA A 748 30.86 8.55 13.21
CA ALA A 748 31.17 9.74 14.00
C ALA A 748 31.28 9.44 15.51
N GLY A 749 30.81 8.27 15.96
CA GLY A 749 30.88 7.80 17.34
C GLY A 749 29.59 8.00 18.15
N ASN A 750 28.50 8.48 17.54
CA ASN A 750 27.21 8.64 18.22
C ASN A 750 26.59 7.27 18.47
N SER A 751 26.02 7.09 19.66
CA SER A 751 25.36 5.82 19.99
C SER A 751 23.93 5.82 19.47
N VAL A 752 23.51 4.71 18.86
CA VAL A 752 22.13 4.49 18.42
C VAL A 752 21.14 4.73 19.57
N VAL A 753 20.04 5.41 19.28
CA VAL A 753 18.90 5.50 20.19
C VAL A 753 18.38 4.08 20.43
N ALA A 754 18.45 3.63 21.69
CA ALA A 754 18.19 2.24 22.01
C ALA A 754 16.77 1.82 21.61
N LYS A 755 16.64 0.75 20.83
CA LYS A 755 15.35 0.18 20.40
C LYS A 755 15.21 -1.22 20.99
N THR A 756 14.05 -1.49 21.58
CA THR A 756 13.64 -2.83 22.02
C THR A 756 12.28 -3.11 21.42
N TRP A 757 12.05 -4.34 20.96
CA TRP A 757 10.75 -4.80 20.48
C TRP A 757 10.56 -6.28 20.76
N THR A 758 9.31 -6.74 20.75
CA THR A 758 8.99 -8.16 20.94
C THR A 758 8.34 -8.75 19.70
N PHE A 759 8.35 -10.07 19.58
CA PHE A 759 7.55 -10.83 18.61
C PHE A 759 7.29 -12.24 19.14
N THR A 760 6.24 -12.90 18.66
CA THR A 760 5.90 -14.28 19.02
C THR A 760 6.07 -15.17 17.79
N THR A 761 6.82 -16.26 17.94
CA THR A 761 7.02 -17.23 16.86
C THR A 761 5.77 -18.07 16.63
N ALA A 762 5.62 -18.58 15.41
CA ALA A 762 4.50 -19.43 15.03
C ALA A 762 4.37 -20.63 15.98
N ALA A 763 3.12 -20.93 16.36
CA ALA A 763 2.81 -22.13 17.12
C ALA A 763 3.21 -23.39 16.34
N ALA A 764 3.52 -24.48 17.04
CA ALA A 764 3.81 -25.75 16.39
C ALA A 764 2.58 -26.21 15.58
N SER A 765 2.70 -26.33 14.27
CA SER A 765 1.63 -26.95 13.46
C SER A 765 1.65 -28.46 13.65
N THR A 766 0.48 -29.04 13.89
CA THR A 766 0.33 -30.50 13.87
C THR A 766 0.39 -30.98 12.42
N PRO A 767 1.27 -31.93 12.07
CA PRO A 767 1.32 -32.50 10.73
C PRO A 767 -0.05 -33.08 10.33
N PRO A 768 -0.47 -32.99 9.06
CA PRO A 768 -1.68 -33.65 8.59
C PRO A 768 -1.61 -35.16 8.84
N GLU A 769 -2.72 -35.73 9.31
CA GLU A 769 -2.88 -37.16 9.50
C GLU A 769 -3.20 -37.82 8.16
N THR A 770 -2.42 -38.83 7.75
CA THR A 770 -2.72 -39.62 6.54
C THR A 770 -3.61 -40.81 6.89
N VAL A 771 -4.82 -40.86 6.34
CA VAL A 771 -5.75 -41.99 6.46
C VAL A 771 -5.89 -42.68 5.12
N THR A 772 -5.74 -44.01 5.08
CA THR A 772 -5.97 -44.82 3.87
C THR A 772 -7.11 -45.79 4.12
N LEU A 773 -8.19 -45.63 3.36
CA LEU A 773 -9.38 -46.47 3.39
C LEU A 773 -9.36 -47.43 2.20
N THR A 774 -9.69 -48.70 2.44
CA THR A 774 -9.93 -49.66 1.35
C THR A 774 -11.42 -49.67 1.02
N ALA A 775 -11.77 -49.88 -0.25
CA ALA A 775 -13.18 -49.95 -0.64
C ALA A 775 -13.93 -51.03 0.16
N THR A 776 -15.05 -50.65 0.76
CA THR A 776 -15.92 -51.54 1.55
C THR A 776 -16.90 -52.31 0.67
N ALA A 777 -17.21 -51.80 -0.51
CA ALA A 777 -17.96 -52.49 -1.56
C ALA A 777 -17.54 -51.93 -2.93
N ASP A 778 -17.53 -52.78 -3.95
CA ASP A 778 -17.42 -52.33 -5.33
C ASP A 778 -18.22 -53.20 -6.31
N ALA A 779 -18.51 -52.65 -7.47
CA ALA A 779 -19.15 -53.38 -8.57
C ALA A 779 -19.01 -52.56 -9.85
N TYR A 780 -19.04 -53.23 -11.01
CA TYR A 780 -19.31 -52.55 -12.26
C TYR A 780 -20.65 -53.01 -12.84
N VAL A 781 -21.17 -52.23 -13.77
CA VAL A 781 -22.40 -52.55 -14.51
C VAL A 781 -22.13 -52.40 -15.99
N SER A 782 -22.82 -53.19 -16.82
CA SER A 782 -22.62 -53.16 -18.28
C SER A 782 -23.94 -53.04 -19.02
N SER A 783 -24.03 -52.08 -19.95
CA SER A 783 -25.21 -51.93 -20.81
C SER A 783 -25.43 -53.13 -21.74
N GLY A 784 -24.36 -53.91 -22.01
CA GLY A 784 -24.43 -55.14 -22.79
C GLY A 784 -25.08 -56.32 -22.06
N ALA A 785 -25.24 -56.22 -20.73
CA ALA A 785 -25.82 -57.27 -19.88
C ALA A 785 -26.64 -56.64 -18.74
N ALA A 786 -27.74 -55.97 -19.10
CA ALA A 786 -28.37 -54.98 -18.24
C ALA A 786 -28.86 -55.46 -16.86
N THR A 787 -29.16 -56.76 -16.71
CA THR A 787 -29.65 -57.40 -15.48
C THR A 787 -28.61 -58.24 -14.75
N THR A 788 -27.37 -58.29 -15.25
CA THR A 788 -26.28 -59.07 -14.62
C THR A 788 -25.62 -58.26 -13.51
N THR A 789 -25.27 -58.92 -12.41
CA THR A 789 -24.49 -58.34 -11.31
C THR A 789 -23.02 -58.74 -11.44
N TYR A 790 -22.11 -57.81 -11.12
CA TYR A 790 -20.67 -58.04 -11.20
C TYR A 790 -19.91 -57.74 -9.89
N GLY A 791 -20.61 -57.63 -8.76
CA GLY A 791 -19.98 -57.33 -7.46
C GLY A 791 -19.12 -58.44 -6.85
N THR A 792 -18.86 -59.55 -7.57
CA THR A 792 -17.85 -60.54 -7.18
C THR A 792 -16.77 -60.70 -8.26
N ALA A 793 -16.77 -59.85 -9.28
CA ALA A 793 -15.80 -59.89 -10.35
C ALA A 793 -14.47 -59.35 -9.84
N ALA A 794 -13.35 -60.01 -10.17
CA ALA A 794 -12.01 -59.54 -9.83
C ALA A 794 -11.54 -58.33 -10.66
N LYS A 795 -12.48 -57.55 -11.21
CA LYS A 795 -12.22 -56.37 -12.04
C LYS A 795 -13.39 -55.38 -11.99
N LEU A 796 -13.07 -54.11 -12.24
CA LEU A 796 -13.99 -53.00 -12.40
C LEU A 796 -13.82 -52.44 -13.81
N ALA A 797 -14.80 -52.68 -14.68
CA ALA A 797 -14.75 -52.21 -16.07
C ALA A 797 -15.34 -50.80 -16.21
N VAL A 798 -14.65 -49.94 -16.96
CA VAL A 798 -15.04 -48.56 -17.23
C VAL A 798 -14.90 -48.29 -18.73
N ASP A 799 -16.03 -48.18 -19.43
CA ASP A 799 -16.11 -48.11 -20.90
C ASP A 799 -17.35 -47.30 -21.35
N ASN A 800 -17.31 -46.73 -22.55
CA ASN A 800 -18.43 -46.01 -23.16
C ASN A 800 -19.19 -46.86 -24.20
N SER A 801 -18.64 -48.00 -24.67
CA SER A 801 -19.39 -48.90 -25.57
C SER A 801 -18.91 -50.37 -25.54
N PRO A 802 -19.69 -51.30 -24.92
CA PRO A 802 -20.90 -51.04 -24.14
C PRO A 802 -20.61 -50.08 -22.98
N VAL A 803 -21.62 -49.36 -22.51
CA VAL A 803 -21.42 -48.44 -21.38
C VAL A 803 -21.19 -49.27 -20.13
N GLU A 804 -19.99 -49.16 -19.58
CA GLU A 804 -19.57 -49.81 -18.34
C GLU A 804 -19.16 -48.75 -17.33
N ASN A 805 -19.82 -48.76 -16.17
CA ASN A 805 -19.52 -47.85 -15.07
C ASN A 805 -19.14 -48.66 -13.84
N ALA A 806 -18.06 -48.28 -13.17
CA ALA A 806 -17.67 -48.84 -11.88
C ALA A 806 -18.20 -47.99 -10.72
N TYR A 807 -18.47 -48.62 -9.58
CA TYR A 807 -18.95 -48.01 -8.35
C TYR A 807 -18.11 -48.52 -7.18
N LEU A 808 -17.77 -47.61 -6.26
CA LEU A 808 -16.90 -47.85 -5.11
C LEU A 808 -17.57 -47.25 -3.87
N LYS A 809 -17.44 -47.93 -2.73
CA LYS A 809 -17.84 -47.40 -1.42
C LYS A 809 -16.68 -47.33 -0.47
N PHE A 810 -16.64 -46.29 0.34
CA PHE A 810 -15.69 -46.13 1.45
C PHE A 810 -16.46 -45.77 2.72
N ASP A 811 -16.01 -46.28 3.87
CA ASP A 811 -16.57 -45.93 5.17
C ASP A 811 -15.75 -44.80 5.81
N LEU A 812 -16.36 -43.62 5.91
CA LEU A 812 -15.77 -42.41 6.49
C LEU A 812 -16.39 -42.09 7.86
N SER A 813 -17.16 -43.02 8.45
CA SER A 813 -17.86 -42.82 9.73
C SER A 813 -16.93 -42.41 10.87
N ALA A 814 -15.72 -42.96 10.91
CA ALA A 814 -14.70 -42.66 11.91
C ALA A 814 -14.04 -41.27 11.75
N LEU A 815 -14.34 -40.55 10.67
CA LEU A 815 -13.66 -39.31 10.30
C LEU A 815 -14.52 -38.05 10.51
N ALA A 816 -15.66 -38.18 11.20
CA ALA A 816 -16.55 -37.06 11.51
C ALA A 816 -15.80 -35.93 12.25
N GLY A 817 -16.01 -34.68 11.82
CA GLY A 817 -15.41 -33.49 12.44
C GLY A 817 -13.95 -33.21 12.07
N LYS A 818 -13.33 -34.03 11.21
CA LYS A 818 -12.01 -33.74 10.61
C LYS A 818 -12.13 -32.80 9.41
N THR A 819 -11.03 -32.17 9.01
CA THR A 819 -10.95 -31.37 7.79
C THR A 819 -10.12 -32.11 6.74
N ILE A 820 -10.66 -32.33 5.54
CA ILE A 820 -9.91 -32.93 4.43
C ILE A 820 -8.99 -31.88 3.81
N VAL A 821 -7.69 -32.03 4.00
CA VAL A 821 -6.64 -31.21 3.38
C VAL A 821 -6.39 -31.64 1.94
N SER A 822 -6.36 -32.95 1.68
CA SER A 822 -6.28 -33.49 0.31
C SER A 822 -6.87 -34.89 0.24
N ALA A 823 -7.33 -35.29 -0.96
CA ALA A 823 -7.88 -36.61 -1.22
C ALA A 823 -7.33 -37.20 -2.53
N LYS A 824 -7.05 -38.49 -2.54
CA LYS A 824 -6.60 -39.24 -3.72
C LYS A 824 -7.27 -40.60 -3.79
N LEU A 825 -7.71 -41.02 -4.97
CA LEU A 825 -8.15 -42.39 -5.23
C LEU A 825 -7.01 -43.18 -5.88
N GLN A 826 -6.53 -44.23 -5.21
CA GLN A 826 -5.55 -45.15 -5.74
C GLN A 826 -6.25 -46.31 -6.46
N LEU A 827 -5.85 -46.53 -7.70
CA LEU A 827 -6.38 -47.58 -8.58
C LEU A 827 -5.24 -48.34 -9.24
N ARG A 828 -5.47 -49.60 -9.60
CA ARG A 828 -4.54 -50.36 -10.44
C ARG A 828 -5.25 -50.88 -11.67
N ALA A 829 -4.82 -50.45 -12.85
CA ALA A 829 -5.26 -51.03 -14.11
C ALA A 829 -4.69 -52.45 -14.24
N THR A 830 -5.53 -53.40 -14.65
CA THR A 830 -5.17 -54.82 -14.74
C THR A 830 -4.85 -55.22 -16.16
N THR A 831 -5.82 -55.75 -16.90
CA THR A 831 -5.62 -56.43 -18.20
C THR A 831 -5.84 -55.53 -19.41
N SER A 832 -6.62 -54.46 -19.28
CA SER A 832 -6.87 -53.49 -20.34
C SER A 832 -6.50 -52.07 -19.90
N GLY A 833 -6.08 -51.28 -20.88
CA GLY A 833 -5.82 -49.85 -20.74
C GLY A 833 -6.59 -49.08 -21.80
N SER A 834 -6.74 -47.77 -21.60
CA SER A 834 -7.51 -46.88 -22.46
C SER A 834 -6.66 -45.69 -22.86
N VAL A 835 -6.78 -45.23 -24.11
CA VAL A 835 -6.21 -43.94 -24.55
C VAL A 835 -7.10 -42.74 -24.17
N GLY A 836 -8.32 -43.00 -23.69
CA GLY A 836 -9.27 -41.97 -23.25
C GLY A 836 -9.23 -41.70 -21.75
N THR A 837 -10.19 -40.90 -21.30
CA THR A 837 -10.30 -40.43 -19.91
C THR A 837 -11.39 -41.17 -19.16
N GLN A 838 -11.08 -41.59 -17.94
CA GLN A 838 -11.99 -42.13 -16.95
C GLN A 838 -12.20 -41.08 -15.87
N ASN A 839 -13.45 -40.71 -15.64
CA ASN A 839 -13.83 -39.66 -14.69
C ASN A 839 -14.41 -40.28 -13.43
N VAL A 840 -13.93 -39.81 -12.27
CA VAL A 840 -14.46 -40.13 -10.95
C VAL A 840 -15.51 -39.09 -10.57
N ARG A 841 -16.65 -39.52 -10.08
CA ARG A 841 -17.81 -38.69 -9.74
C ARG A 841 -18.40 -39.14 -8.41
N LEU A 842 -19.04 -38.22 -7.70
CA LEU A 842 -19.83 -38.55 -6.52
C LEU A 842 -21.09 -39.30 -6.94
N VAL A 843 -21.54 -40.25 -6.12
CA VAL A 843 -22.83 -40.93 -6.25
C VAL A 843 -23.64 -40.62 -5.01
N ALA A 844 -24.69 -39.82 -5.13
CA ALA A 844 -25.46 -39.31 -3.99
C ALA A 844 -26.32 -40.38 -3.30
N ASP A 845 -26.56 -41.52 -3.96
CA ASP A 845 -27.35 -42.62 -3.41
C ASP A 845 -26.41 -43.72 -2.89
N ASP A 846 -26.25 -43.80 -1.57
CA ASP A 846 -25.46 -44.83 -0.89
C ASP A 846 -26.24 -46.12 -0.60
N THR A 847 -27.46 -46.30 -1.12
CA THR A 847 -28.27 -47.49 -0.80
C THR A 847 -27.94 -48.72 -1.64
N TRP A 848 -27.14 -48.58 -2.69
CA TRP A 848 -26.78 -49.70 -3.56
C TRP A 848 -25.98 -50.79 -2.82
N THR A 849 -26.13 -52.04 -3.24
CA THR A 849 -25.37 -53.16 -2.67
C THR A 849 -24.54 -53.83 -3.73
N GLU A 850 -23.33 -54.26 -3.36
CA GLU A 850 -22.38 -54.97 -4.23
C GLU A 850 -23.03 -56.18 -4.94
N SER A 851 -23.81 -56.98 -4.22
CA SER A 851 -24.50 -58.15 -4.79
C SER A 851 -25.77 -57.82 -5.59
N GLY A 852 -26.31 -56.59 -5.49
CA GLY A 852 -27.60 -56.20 -6.07
C GLY A 852 -27.51 -55.18 -7.22
N LEU A 853 -26.31 -54.64 -7.49
CA LEU A 853 -26.11 -53.62 -8.51
C LEU A 853 -26.15 -54.24 -9.92
N THR A 854 -27.08 -53.76 -10.75
CA THR A 854 -27.17 -54.08 -12.18
C THR A 854 -27.19 -52.79 -12.99
N TYR A 855 -27.00 -52.86 -14.31
CA TYR A 855 -27.11 -51.65 -15.14
C TYR A 855 -28.49 -51.00 -15.02
N SER A 856 -29.55 -51.79 -14.93
CA SER A 856 -30.93 -51.30 -14.79
C SER A 856 -31.24 -50.68 -13.42
N THR A 857 -30.49 -51.04 -12.37
CA THR A 857 -30.74 -50.56 -10.99
C THR A 857 -29.67 -49.59 -10.47
N ARG A 858 -28.69 -49.20 -11.32
CA ARG A 858 -27.57 -48.36 -10.90
C ARG A 858 -28.02 -46.95 -10.48
N PRO A 859 -27.44 -46.38 -9.42
CA PRO A 859 -27.66 -44.99 -9.09
C PRO A 859 -27.03 -44.07 -10.15
N ALA A 860 -27.54 -42.85 -10.26
CA ALA A 860 -27.00 -41.87 -11.21
C ALA A 860 -25.65 -41.33 -10.72
N LEU A 861 -24.73 -41.11 -11.65
CA LEU A 861 -23.47 -40.42 -11.36
C LEU A 861 -23.73 -38.91 -11.25
N GLY A 862 -23.06 -38.25 -10.30
CA GLY A 862 -23.10 -36.81 -10.14
C GLY A 862 -22.57 -36.05 -11.36
N THR A 863 -23.05 -34.82 -11.55
CA THR A 863 -22.72 -33.98 -12.71
C THR A 863 -21.29 -33.41 -12.65
N SER A 864 -20.74 -33.23 -11.44
CA SER A 864 -19.36 -32.76 -11.23
C SER A 864 -18.33 -33.90 -11.33
N VAL A 865 -17.22 -33.65 -12.02
CA VAL A 865 -16.05 -34.53 -12.02
C VAL A 865 -15.21 -34.21 -10.79
N LEU A 866 -14.98 -35.21 -9.93
CA LEU A 866 -14.14 -35.08 -8.74
C LEU A 866 -12.65 -35.25 -9.07
N GLY A 867 -12.35 -36.08 -10.06
CA GLY A 867 -11.00 -36.34 -10.54
C GLY A 867 -11.07 -37.12 -11.85
N SER A 868 -9.98 -37.11 -12.61
CA SER A 868 -9.90 -37.80 -13.89
C SER A 868 -8.57 -38.52 -14.00
N LEU A 869 -8.57 -39.69 -14.64
CA LEU A 869 -7.37 -40.42 -15.01
C LEU A 869 -7.44 -40.85 -16.47
N GLY A 870 -6.29 -40.91 -17.14
CA GLY A 870 -6.20 -41.23 -18.56
C GLY A 870 -5.10 -40.43 -19.27
N PRO A 871 -4.38 -41.00 -20.26
CA PRO A 871 -4.42 -42.40 -20.72
C PRO A 871 -4.02 -43.42 -19.65
N VAL A 872 -4.67 -44.57 -19.65
CA VAL A 872 -4.43 -45.70 -18.73
C VAL A 872 -3.69 -46.81 -19.45
N SER A 873 -2.57 -47.25 -18.88
CA SER A 873 -1.79 -48.40 -19.33
C SER A 873 -2.11 -49.61 -18.45
N SER A 874 -2.15 -50.80 -19.05
CA SER A 874 -2.36 -52.04 -18.30
C SER A 874 -1.26 -52.26 -17.26
N ASN A 875 -1.58 -53.02 -16.21
CA ASN A 875 -0.69 -53.33 -15.08
C ASN A 875 -0.03 -52.12 -14.38
N THR A 876 -0.67 -50.94 -14.43
CA THR A 876 -0.11 -49.69 -13.90
C THR A 876 -0.96 -49.17 -12.74
N SER A 877 -0.30 -48.64 -11.70
CA SER A 877 -0.98 -48.01 -10.56
C SER A 877 -1.11 -46.50 -10.78
N TYR A 878 -2.26 -45.96 -10.41
CA TYR A 878 -2.63 -44.56 -10.56
C TYR A 878 -3.05 -43.97 -9.22
N GLU A 879 -2.63 -42.74 -8.96
CA GLU A 879 -3.21 -41.89 -7.93
C GLU A 879 -4.01 -40.80 -8.61
N VAL A 880 -5.32 -40.79 -8.40
CA VAL A 880 -6.23 -39.81 -8.99
C VAL A 880 -6.50 -38.74 -7.92
N PRO A 881 -5.97 -37.51 -8.06
CA PRO A 881 -6.33 -36.43 -7.16
C PRO A 881 -7.83 -36.18 -7.23
N LEU A 882 -8.47 -36.07 -6.07
CA LEU A 882 -9.88 -35.75 -5.96
C LEU A 882 -10.05 -34.35 -5.34
N THR A 883 -11.09 -33.63 -5.76
CA THR A 883 -11.48 -32.36 -5.15
C THR A 883 -11.88 -32.55 -3.68
N ALA A 884 -10.98 -32.22 -2.76
CA ALA A 884 -11.15 -32.45 -1.31
C ALA A 884 -12.40 -31.77 -0.73
N SER A 885 -12.67 -30.52 -1.13
CA SER A 885 -13.84 -29.77 -0.68
C SER A 885 -15.17 -30.43 -1.07
N ALA A 886 -15.21 -31.15 -2.19
CA ALA A 886 -16.40 -31.86 -2.64
C ALA A 886 -16.66 -33.15 -1.85
N LEU A 887 -15.67 -33.65 -1.10
CA LEU A 887 -15.80 -34.82 -0.22
C LEU A 887 -15.99 -34.44 1.25
N GLN A 888 -15.80 -33.16 1.60
CA GLN A 888 -15.86 -32.70 3.00
C GLN A 888 -17.21 -32.97 3.65
N GLY A 889 -18.31 -32.88 2.88
CA GLY A 889 -19.67 -33.16 3.36
C GLY A 889 -19.97 -34.64 3.60
N GLU A 890 -19.10 -35.54 3.11
CA GLU A 890 -19.28 -37.00 3.18
C GLU A 890 -18.60 -37.60 4.43
N LEU A 891 -17.84 -36.79 5.19
CA LEU A 891 -17.22 -37.22 6.44
C LEU A 891 -18.28 -37.59 7.48
N GLY A 892 -18.07 -38.70 8.18
CA GLY A 892 -19.02 -39.24 9.14
C GLY A 892 -20.06 -40.18 8.53
N GLY A 893 -20.03 -40.40 7.21
CA GLY A 893 -20.95 -41.29 6.49
C GLY A 893 -20.27 -42.34 5.60
N ILE A 894 -21.06 -42.92 4.69
CA ILE A 894 -20.57 -43.78 3.62
C ILE A 894 -20.39 -42.89 2.39
N LEU A 895 -19.21 -42.95 1.76
CA LEU A 895 -18.96 -42.28 0.49
C LEU A 895 -19.16 -43.27 -0.65
N SER A 896 -20.08 -42.99 -1.58
CA SER A 896 -20.15 -43.66 -2.87
C SER A 896 -19.49 -42.84 -3.98
N LEU A 897 -18.55 -43.46 -4.69
CA LEU A 897 -17.95 -42.94 -5.91
C LEU A 897 -18.37 -43.79 -7.11
N GLY A 898 -18.45 -43.16 -8.27
CA GLY A 898 -18.66 -43.85 -9.53
C GLY A 898 -17.68 -43.38 -10.60
N MET A 899 -17.36 -44.28 -11.53
CA MET A 899 -16.42 -44.03 -12.61
C MET A 899 -17.07 -44.30 -13.96
N ASN A 900 -16.89 -43.36 -14.90
CA ASN A 900 -17.33 -43.51 -16.28
C ASN A 900 -16.24 -43.12 -17.28
N ALA A 901 -16.23 -43.75 -18.46
CA ALA A 901 -15.35 -43.37 -19.55
C ALA A 901 -16.03 -42.39 -20.51
N THR A 902 -15.22 -41.62 -21.24
CA THR A 902 -15.65 -40.91 -22.45
C THR A 902 -15.29 -41.66 -23.73
N SER A 903 -14.39 -42.65 -23.65
CA SER A 903 -13.91 -43.47 -24.77
C SER A 903 -14.49 -44.89 -24.75
N SER A 904 -14.51 -45.52 -25.93
CA SER A 904 -15.06 -46.86 -26.15
C SER A 904 -14.01 -47.98 -26.15
N ASP A 905 -12.80 -47.69 -25.71
CA ASP A 905 -11.67 -48.64 -25.70
C ASP A 905 -11.43 -49.30 -24.33
N GLY A 906 -12.20 -48.88 -23.31
CA GLY A 906 -12.32 -49.51 -22.00
C GLY A 906 -11.05 -49.57 -21.15
N ALA A 907 -11.20 -49.43 -19.83
CA ALA A 907 -10.15 -49.76 -18.87
C ALA A 907 -10.69 -50.67 -17.76
N ASP A 908 -9.94 -51.73 -17.46
CA ASP A 908 -10.23 -52.66 -16.36
C ASP A 908 -9.33 -52.32 -15.16
N PHE A 909 -9.93 -51.96 -14.04
CA PHE A 909 -9.24 -51.76 -12.77
C PHE A 909 -9.40 -52.97 -11.86
N GLY A 910 -8.50 -53.18 -10.91
CA GLY A 910 -8.65 -54.20 -9.89
C GLY A 910 -9.82 -53.85 -8.96
N SER A 911 -10.69 -54.82 -8.69
CA SER A 911 -11.71 -54.72 -7.64
C SER A 911 -11.15 -55.11 -6.27
N ARG A 912 -11.99 -55.07 -5.23
CA ARG A 912 -11.63 -55.45 -3.87
C ARG A 912 -11.36 -56.96 -3.70
N GLU A 913 -11.78 -57.78 -4.66
CA GLU A 913 -11.45 -59.21 -4.73
C GLU A 913 -10.00 -59.44 -5.18
N THR A 914 -9.31 -58.40 -5.62
CA THR A 914 -7.90 -58.49 -6.06
C THR A 914 -6.91 -58.20 -4.92
N THR A 915 -5.63 -58.50 -5.17
CA THR A 915 -4.54 -58.17 -4.22
C THR A 915 -4.18 -56.68 -4.19
N THR A 916 -4.78 -55.87 -5.07
CA THR A 916 -4.55 -54.43 -5.18
C THR A 916 -5.90 -53.70 -5.29
N PRO A 917 -6.68 -53.70 -4.19
CA PRO A 917 -8.01 -53.10 -4.17
C PRO A 917 -7.93 -51.57 -4.34
N PRO A 918 -9.00 -50.92 -4.81
CA PRO A 918 -9.12 -49.46 -4.79
C PRO A 918 -8.99 -48.92 -3.37
N LYS A 919 -8.25 -47.81 -3.22
CA LYS A 919 -8.06 -47.14 -1.92
C LYS A 919 -8.32 -45.65 -2.01
N LEU A 920 -8.95 -45.08 -0.99
CA LEU A 920 -9.07 -43.64 -0.80
C LEU A 920 -8.05 -43.18 0.23
N VAL A 921 -7.15 -42.29 -0.17
CA VAL A 921 -6.13 -41.69 0.69
C VAL A 921 -6.52 -40.26 1.00
N LEU A 922 -6.70 -39.96 2.29
CA LEU A 922 -7.05 -38.64 2.79
C LEU A 922 -5.89 -38.09 3.64
N GLN A 923 -5.58 -36.80 3.47
CA GLN A 923 -4.83 -36.03 4.46
C GLN A 923 -5.84 -35.22 5.28
N LEU A 924 -5.82 -35.37 6.59
CA LEU A 924 -6.79 -34.79 7.51
C LEU A 924 -6.12 -33.85 8.52
N GLN A 925 -6.84 -32.83 8.96
CA GLN A 925 -6.51 -31.96 10.09
C GLN A 925 -7.63 -31.94 11.11
#